data_AF-A0A6P3IPW5-F1
#
_entry.id   AF-A0A6P3IPW5-F1
#
_cell.length_a   1.000
_cell.length_b   1.000
_cell.length_c   1.000
_cell.angle_alpha   90.00
_cell.angle_beta   90.00
_cell.angle_gamma   90.00
#
_symmetry.space_group_name_H-M   'P 1'
#
loop_
_entity.id
_entity.type
_entity.pdbx_description
1 polymer ?
#
loop_
_entity_poly.entity_id
_entity_poly.type
_entity_poly.pdbx_seq_one_letter_code
_entity_poly.pdbx_strand_id
1 'polypeptide(L)'
;MFYVIGGITVSVVAFFFTIKFLFELAARVVSFLQNEDRERRGDRTIYDYVRGNYLDPRSCKVSWDWKDPYEVGHSMAFRVHLFYKNGQPFPAHRPVGLRVHISHVELAVDIPVTQEVLQEPSSNVVKVAFTVRRAGRYEISVKLGGLNVAYSPYYKIFQPGMVVPSKTKIVCHFSTLVLTCGQPHTLQIVPRDEYDNPTNNSTSLRDEHNYSLSIHELGPPEEENTGISFEKSVTSNRQTCQVFLRLTLHSRGCFHACISYQNQPINNGEFDIIVLSENERNIVERNVSTSGVSIYFEAYLYNAANCTSTPWHLPPMHTSSAQRRPSTALEEEDEDSPSECHTPEKVKKPKKVYCYVSPKQFSVKEFYLKIIPWRLYTFRVCPGTKFSYLGPDPVHKLLTLVVDDGIQPPVELSCKERNILAATFIRSLHKNIGGSETFQDKVNFFHRELRQVHMKRPHSKVTLKVSRHALLESSLKATRNFSISDWSKNFEVVFQDEEALDWGGPRREWFELICKALFDTTNQLFTRFSDTNQALVHPNPNRPTHLRLKMYEFAGRLVGKCLYESALGGAYKQLVRARFTRSFLAQIIGLRMHYKYFETDDPEFYKSKVCFILNNDMSEMELVFAEEKYNKSGQLDKVVELMTGGAQTPVTNANKIFYLNLLAQYRLASQVKEEVEHFLKGLNELVPENLLAIFDENELELLMCGTGDISVSDFKAHAVVIGGSWHFREKVMRWFWTVVSSLTQEELARLLQFTTGSSQLPPGGFAALCPSFQIIAAPTHSTLPTAHTCFNQLCLPTYDSYEEVHRMLQLAISEGCEGFGMF
;
A
#
# COMPACT_ATOMS: atom_id res chain seq x y z
N MET A 1 67.65 -72.72 24.52
CA MET A 1 66.17 -72.80 24.48
C MET A 1 65.48 -71.44 24.66
N PHE A 2 65.93 -70.58 25.57
CA PHE A 2 65.30 -69.27 25.84
C PHE A 2 65.38 -68.23 24.71
N TYR A 3 66.44 -68.22 23.89
CA TYR A 3 66.54 -67.30 22.73
C TYR A 3 65.57 -67.62 21.59
N VAL A 4 65.22 -68.90 21.40
CA VAL A 4 64.32 -69.34 20.32
C VAL A 4 62.87 -69.04 20.70
N ILE A 5 62.49 -69.21 21.98
CA ILE A 5 61.14 -68.94 22.47
C ILE A 5 60.85 -67.43 22.46
N GLY A 6 61.81 -66.58 22.82
CA GLY A 6 61.66 -65.11 22.76
C GLY A 6 61.52 -64.56 21.33
N GLY A 7 62.23 -65.15 20.36
CA GLY A 7 62.08 -64.79 18.94
C GLY A 7 60.71 -65.17 18.36
N ILE A 8 60.14 -66.30 18.80
CA ILE A 8 58.82 -66.76 18.38
C ILE A 8 57.71 -65.90 19.00
N THR A 9 57.78 -65.52 20.28
CA THR A 9 56.77 -64.65 20.90
C THR A 9 56.78 -63.23 20.31
N VAL A 10 57.97 -62.65 20.05
CA VAL A 10 58.05 -61.34 19.36
C VAL A 10 57.50 -61.43 17.94
N SER A 11 57.78 -62.54 17.22
CA SER A 11 57.23 -62.76 15.87
C SER A 11 55.72 -62.97 15.87
N VAL A 12 55.16 -63.68 16.86
CA VAL A 12 53.72 -63.90 16.99
C VAL A 12 52.99 -62.60 17.37
N VAL A 13 53.54 -61.80 18.29
CA VAL A 13 52.98 -60.48 18.62
C VAL A 13 53.07 -59.55 17.41
N ALA A 14 54.21 -59.50 16.72
CA ALA A 14 54.35 -58.73 15.49
C ALA A 14 53.36 -59.19 14.40
N PHE A 15 53.11 -60.50 14.29
CA PHE A 15 52.14 -61.11 13.38
C PHE A 15 50.69 -60.71 13.70
N PHE A 16 50.29 -60.73 14.98
CA PHE A 16 48.96 -60.25 15.38
C PHE A 16 48.79 -58.74 15.19
N PHE A 17 49.84 -57.95 15.45
CA PHE A 17 49.83 -56.52 15.14
C PHE A 17 49.74 -56.25 13.63
N THR A 18 50.45 -57.02 12.80
CA THR A 18 50.35 -56.89 11.33
C THR A 18 49.01 -57.33 10.81
N ILE A 19 48.41 -58.41 11.34
CA ILE A 19 47.05 -58.84 10.98
C ILE A 19 46.02 -57.78 11.37
N LYS A 20 46.08 -57.26 12.60
CA LYS A 20 45.17 -56.20 13.06
C LYS A 20 45.31 -54.94 12.19
N PHE A 21 46.55 -54.56 11.87
CA PHE A 21 46.83 -53.45 10.97
C PHE A 21 46.28 -53.71 9.55
N LEU A 22 46.42 -54.92 9.01
CA LEU A 22 45.88 -55.31 7.71
C LEU A 22 44.36 -55.32 7.69
N PHE A 23 43.69 -55.78 8.75
CA PHE A 23 42.23 -55.72 8.86
C PHE A 23 41.72 -54.28 9.00
N GLU A 24 42.38 -53.43 9.79
CA GLU A 24 42.04 -52.01 9.88
C GLU A 24 42.30 -51.27 8.56
N LEU A 25 43.38 -51.62 7.85
CA LEU A 25 43.70 -51.09 6.54
C LEU A 25 42.64 -51.53 5.52
N ALA A 26 42.29 -52.81 5.48
CA ALA A 26 41.26 -53.35 4.60
C ALA A 26 39.89 -52.72 4.87
N ALA A 27 39.50 -52.54 6.14
CA ALA A 27 38.26 -51.85 6.51
C ALA A 27 38.26 -50.39 6.06
N ARG A 28 39.40 -49.68 6.14
CA ARG A 28 39.54 -48.31 5.62
C ARG A 28 39.46 -48.29 4.08
N VAL A 29 40.05 -49.25 3.39
CA VAL A 29 39.99 -49.36 1.92
C VAL A 29 38.57 -49.68 1.44
N VAL A 30 37.84 -50.58 2.11
CA VAL A 30 36.44 -50.87 1.78
C VAL A 30 35.54 -49.66 2.04
N SER A 31 35.75 -48.95 3.15
CA SER A 31 35.03 -47.71 3.45
C SER A 31 35.32 -46.58 2.45
N PHE A 32 36.54 -46.51 1.91
CA PHE A 32 36.91 -45.60 0.82
C PHE A 32 36.11 -45.90 -0.45
N LEU A 33 36.02 -47.18 -0.85
CA LEU A 33 35.29 -47.62 -2.04
C LEU A 33 33.76 -47.46 -1.91
N GLN A 34 33.21 -47.48 -0.70
CA GLN A 34 31.76 -47.35 -0.45
C GLN A 34 31.24 -45.91 -0.36
N ASN A 35 32.09 -44.92 -0.06
CA ASN A 35 31.70 -43.51 0.17
C ASN A 35 32.00 -42.57 -1.03
N GLU A 36 32.31 -43.11 -2.21
CA GLU A 36 32.58 -42.31 -3.42
C GLU A 36 31.30 -41.73 -4.05
N ASP A 37 30.94 -40.51 -3.65
CA ASP A 37 30.08 -39.65 -4.47
C ASP A 37 30.83 -39.21 -5.73
N ARG A 38 30.25 -39.49 -6.91
CA ARG A 38 30.83 -39.23 -8.25
C ARG A 38 31.22 -37.76 -8.51
N GLU A 39 30.73 -36.80 -7.73
CA GLU A 39 31.08 -35.37 -7.86
C GLU A 39 32.38 -34.96 -7.16
N ARG A 40 32.99 -35.83 -6.32
CA ARG A 40 34.18 -35.53 -5.50
C ARG A 40 35.51 -35.89 -6.16
N ARG A 41 35.63 -35.84 -7.49
CA ARG A 41 36.91 -36.07 -8.19
C ARG A 41 37.85 -34.86 -8.03
N GLY A 42 38.74 -34.93 -7.05
CA GLY A 42 39.99 -34.19 -7.01
C GLY A 42 41.10 -35.12 -6.50
N ASP A 43 42.31 -35.00 -7.06
CA ASP A 43 43.51 -35.82 -6.83
C ASP A 43 43.70 -36.32 -5.39
N ARG A 44 43.08 -37.45 -5.02
CA ARG A 44 43.19 -38.04 -3.67
C ARG A 44 43.62 -39.48 -3.80
N THR A 45 44.72 -39.82 -3.13
CA THR A 45 45.25 -41.18 -3.14
C THR A 45 44.65 -41.99 -1.99
N ILE A 46 44.60 -43.32 -2.14
CA ILE A 46 44.20 -44.24 -1.06
C ILE A 46 45.04 -44.05 0.22
N TYR A 47 46.29 -43.60 0.03
CA TYR A 47 47.21 -43.25 1.10
C TYR A 47 46.72 -42.07 1.95
N ASP A 48 46.14 -41.04 1.32
CA ASP A 48 45.55 -39.90 2.02
C ASP A 48 44.34 -40.30 2.86
N TYR A 49 43.52 -41.24 2.37
CA TYR A 49 42.39 -41.78 3.12
C TYR A 49 42.83 -42.55 4.37
N VAL A 50 43.85 -43.41 4.22
CA VAL A 50 44.37 -44.23 5.31
C VAL A 50 45.02 -43.37 6.40
N ARG A 51 45.73 -42.29 6.03
CA ARG A 51 46.31 -41.32 6.97
C ARG A 51 45.32 -40.31 7.55
N GLY A 52 44.06 -40.32 7.09
CA GLY A 52 43.05 -39.36 7.52
C GLY A 52 43.27 -37.95 6.99
N ASN A 53 44.06 -37.79 5.91
CA ASN A 53 44.36 -36.53 5.22
C ASN A 53 43.21 -36.13 4.27
N TYR A 54 41.97 -36.24 4.73
CA TYR A 54 40.78 -35.78 4.01
C TYR A 54 39.89 -34.95 4.94
N LEU A 55 39.22 -33.95 4.36
CA LEU A 55 38.27 -33.10 5.08
C LEU A 55 37.12 -33.97 5.59
N ASP A 56 36.90 -33.97 6.90
CA ASP A 56 35.82 -34.73 7.54
C ASP A 56 34.79 -33.76 8.16
N PRO A 57 33.56 -33.70 7.62
CA PRO A 57 32.50 -32.84 8.16
C PRO A 57 32.25 -33.03 9.65
N ARG A 58 32.46 -34.24 10.19
CA ARG A 58 32.25 -34.55 11.62
C ARG A 58 33.38 -34.04 12.52
N SER A 59 34.57 -33.82 11.96
CA SER A 59 35.70 -33.25 12.69
C SER A 59 35.70 -31.73 12.69
N CYS A 60 34.90 -31.11 11.82
CA CYS A 60 34.72 -29.66 11.77
C CYS A 60 33.91 -29.13 12.96
N LYS A 61 34.20 -27.88 13.36
CA LYS A 61 33.54 -27.22 14.49
C LYS A 61 32.97 -25.88 14.06
N VAL A 62 31.87 -25.47 14.68
CA VAL A 62 31.26 -24.15 14.49
C VAL A 62 31.36 -23.36 15.79
N SER A 63 31.86 -22.12 15.70
CA SER A 63 31.89 -21.18 16.82
C SER A 63 31.14 -19.90 16.45
N TRP A 64 30.37 -19.37 17.39
CA TRP A 64 29.52 -18.20 17.19
C TRP A 64 30.22 -16.94 17.72
N ASP A 65 30.18 -15.84 16.97
CA ASP A 65 30.81 -14.57 17.39
C ASP A 65 29.87 -13.73 18.27
N TRP A 66 28.76 -14.30 18.72
CA TRP A 66 27.77 -13.67 19.59
C TRP A 66 27.25 -14.63 20.68
N LYS A 67 26.48 -14.09 21.62
CA LYS A 67 25.76 -14.85 22.64
C LYS A 67 24.26 -14.75 22.41
N ASP A 68 23.55 -15.86 22.61
CA ASP A 68 22.09 -15.87 22.49
C ASP A 68 21.43 -15.34 23.77
N PRO A 69 20.25 -14.69 23.67
CA PRO A 69 19.60 -14.26 22.44
C PRO A 69 20.27 -13.02 21.83
N TYR A 70 20.11 -12.84 20.51
CA TYR A 70 20.71 -11.72 19.78
C TYR A 70 19.64 -10.86 19.09
N GLU A 71 19.85 -9.55 19.02
CA GLU A 71 18.91 -8.62 18.40
C GLU A 71 18.98 -8.71 16.87
N VAL A 72 17.82 -8.60 16.20
CA VAL A 72 17.75 -8.50 14.73
C VAL A 72 18.45 -7.23 14.20
N GLY A 73 18.74 -7.21 12.91
CA GLY A 73 19.24 -6.04 12.18
C GLY A 73 20.75 -5.89 12.15
N HIS A 74 21.46 -6.37 13.17
CA HIS A 74 22.91 -6.31 13.21
C HIS A 74 23.52 -7.41 12.33
N SER A 75 24.60 -7.09 11.61
CA SER A 75 25.40 -8.10 10.92
C SER A 75 26.17 -8.93 11.94
N MET A 76 25.99 -10.24 11.91
CA MET A 76 26.66 -11.18 12.80
C MET A 76 27.43 -12.21 11.99
N ALA A 77 28.36 -12.90 12.65
CA ALA A 77 29.14 -13.92 12.00
C ALA A 77 29.35 -15.15 12.88
N PHE A 78 29.52 -16.29 12.24
CA PHE A 78 30.05 -17.48 12.87
C PHE A 78 31.21 -18.02 12.05
N ARG A 79 32.02 -18.85 12.70
CA ARG A 79 33.25 -19.39 12.13
C ARG A 79 33.12 -20.90 12.01
N VAL A 80 33.37 -21.40 10.81
CA VAL A 80 33.48 -22.82 10.51
C VAL A 80 34.95 -23.19 10.50
N HIS A 81 35.36 -23.99 11.48
CA HIS A 81 36.71 -24.49 11.64
C HIS A 81 36.85 -25.83 10.90
N LEU A 82 37.71 -25.86 9.90
CA LEU A 82 37.92 -26.98 8.99
C LEU A 82 39.06 -27.87 9.50
N PHE A 83 38.81 -29.17 9.60
CA PHE A 83 39.78 -30.14 10.09
C PHE A 83 39.80 -31.39 9.20
N TYR A 84 40.99 -31.94 9.02
CA TYR A 84 41.17 -33.29 8.52
C TYR A 84 40.66 -34.32 9.54
N LYS A 85 40.34 -35.54 9.11
CA LYS A 85 39.93 -36.63 10.01
C LYS A 85 40.98 -36.94 11.09
N ASN A 86 42.27 -36.75 10.79
CA ASN A 86 43.36 -36.91 11.75
C ASN A 86 43.55 -35.72 12.72
N GLY A 87 42.67 -34.71 12.66
CA GLY A 87 42.67 -33.56 13.57
C GLY A 87 43.57 -32.39 13.14
N GLN A 88 44.32 -32.50 12.03
CA GLN A 88 45.11 -31.39 11.52
C GLN A 88 44.24 -30.29 10.89
N PRO A 89 44.63 -29.00 10.96
CA PRO A 89 43.89 -27.90 10.32
C PRO A 89 43.82 -28.06 8.79
N PHE A 90 42.63 -27.89 8.20
CA PHE A 90 42.45 -27.92 6.75
C PHE A 90 42.51 -26.50 6.15
N PRO A 91 43.33 -26.22 5.12
CA PRO A 91 43.46 -24.87 4.57
C PRO A 91 42.17 -24.39 3.86
N ALA A 92 41.60 -23.28 4.31
CA ALA A 92 40.32 -22.75 3.85
C ALA A 92 40.35 -22.14 2.43
N HIS A 93 41.54 -21.92 1.84
CA HIS A 93 41.69 -21.43 0.47
C HIS A 93 41.34 -22.49 -0.60
N ARG A 94 41.22 -23.77 -0.23
CA ARG A 94 40.86 -24.85 -1.15
C ARG A 94 39.33 -24.94 -1.29
N PRO A 95 38.81 -25.34 -2.47
CA PRO A 95 37.37 -25.56 -2.65
C PRO A 95 36.90 -26.68 -1.72
N VAL A 96 36.11 -26.29 -0.70
CA VAL A 96 35.63 -27.19 0.36
C VAL A 96 34.17 -27.64 0.18
N GLY A 97 33.45 -27.06 -0.79
CA GLY A 97 32.03 -27.37 -0.99
C GLY A 97 31.16 -27.01 0.23
N LEU A 98 31.51 -25.93 0.94
CA LEU A 98 30.76 -25.41 2.08
C LEU A 98 29.46 -24.77 1.60
N ARG A 99 28.33 -25.29 2.09
CA ARG A 99 27.00 -24.71 1.89
C ARG A 99 26.41 -24.38 3.24
N VAL A 100 26.00 -23.13 3.41
CA VAL A 100 25.27 -22.67 4.59
C VAL A 100 23.87 -22.27 4.14
N HIS A 101 22.89 -22.77 4.85
CA HIS A 101 21.48 -22.45 4.64
C HIS A 101 20.88 -22.03 5.98
N ILE A 102 20.24 -20.87 5.99
CA ILE A 102 19.63 -20.27 7.18
C ILE A 102 18.18 -20.01 6.84
N SER A 103 17.26 -20.55 7.62
CA SER A 103 15.83 -20.38 7.38
C SER A 103 15.08 -20.07 8.69
N HIS A 104 14.03 -19.25 8.58
CA HIS A 104 13.12 -18.99 9.69
C HIS A 104 12.18 -20.19 9.87
N VAL A 105 12.12 -20.76 11.07
CA VAL A 105 11.41 -22.03 11.31
C VAL A 105 9.90 -21.91 11.05
N GLU A 106 9.28 -20.81 11.49
CA GLU A 106 7.82 -20.64 11.36
C GLU A 106 7.38 -20.07 10.00
N LEU A 107 8.22 -19.22 9.39
CA LEU A 107 7.88 -18.49 8.16
C LEU A 107 8.48 -19.13 6.90
N ALA A 108 9.36 -20.12 7.05
CA ALA A 108 10.10 -20.78 5.97
C ALA A 108 10.80 -19.79 5.02
N VAL A 109 11.28 -18.66 5.56
CA VAL A 109 12.02 -17.63 4.80
C VAL A 109 13.51 -17.91 4.84
N ASP A 110 14.14 -17.99 3.68
CA ASP A 110 15.58 -18.19 3.52
C ASP A 110 16.35 -16.87 3.66
N ILE A 111 17.48 -16.91 4.37
CA ILE A 111 18.33 -15.74 4.62
C ILE A 111 19.60 -15.84 3.76
N PRO A 112 19.91 -14.82 2.93
CA PRO A 112 21.15 -14.79 2.17
C PRO A 112 22.36 -14.68 3.11
N VAL A 113 23.42 -15.41 2.80
CA VAL A 113 24.66 -15.45 3.58
C VAL A 113 25.83 -14.97 2.74
N THR A 114 26.71 -14.18 3.34
CA THR A 114 28.01 -13.82 2.77
C THR A 114 29.09 -14.68 3.41
N GLN A 115 29.88 -15.37 2.58
CA GLN A 115 31.00 -16.19 3.04
C GLN A 115 32.30 -15.45 2.73
N GLU A 116 33.10 -15.21 3.76
CA GLU A 116 34.43 -14.61 3.63
C GLU A 116 35.47 -15.60 4.15
N VAL A 117 36.45 -15.91 3.31
CA VAL A 117 37.66 -16.63 3.74
C VAL A 117 38.60 -15.58 4.33
N LEU A 118 38.95 -15.73 5.61
CA LEU A 118 39.91 -14.85 6.27
C LEU A 118 41.24 -14.93 5.49
N GLN A 119 41.77 -13.79 5.04
CA GLN A 119 42.88 -13.65 4.07
C GLN A 119 44.27 -14.07 4.59
N GLU A 120 44.34 -15.09 5.45
CA GLU A 120 45.60 -15.71 5.85
C GLU A 120 45.79 -17.02 5.05
N PRO A 121 46.94 -17.21 4.37
CA PRO A 121 47.20 -18.39 3.52
C PRO A 121 47.08 -19.73 4.25
N SER A 122 47.25 -19.72 5.59
CA SER A 122 47.20 -20.87 6.49
C SER A 122 45.92 -20.97 7.33
N SER A 123 44.93 -20.09 7.12
CA SER A 123 43.69 -20.13 7.91
C SER A 123 42.90 -21.40 7.60
N ASN A 124 42.45 -22.10 8.64
CA ASN A 124 41.50 -23.20 8.55
C ASN A 124 40.06 -22.77 8.86
N VAL A 125 39.81 -21.46 8.85
CA VAL A 125 38.56 -20.87 9.31
C VAL A 125 37.86 -20.13 8.18
N VAL A 126 36.60 -20.49 7.95
CA VAL A 126 35.69 -19.74 7.07
C VAL A 126 34.76 -18.91 7.93
N LYS A 127 34.73 -17.59 7.72
CA LYS A 127 33.79 -16.69 8.39
C LYS A 127 32.53 -16.59 7.55
N VAL A 128 31.39 -16.86 8.16
CA VAL A 128 30.08 -16.75 7.53
C VAL A 128 29.35 -15.62 8.20
N ALA A 129 29.13 -14.54 7.47
CA ALA A 129 28.41 -13.36 7.93
C ALA A 129 27.00 -13.33 7.34
N PHE A 130 26.02 -12.95 8.16
CA PHE A 130 24.63 -12.83 7.76
C PHE A 130 23.90 -11.82 8.65
N THR A 131 22.73 -11.38 8.21
CA THR A 131 21.85 -10.48 8.96
C THR A 131 20.44 -11.04 8.92
N VAL A 132 19.80 -11.14 10.07
CA VAL A 132 18.38 -11.49 10.18
C VAL A 132 17.57 -10.25 10.51
N ARG A 133 16.38 -10.13 9.93
CA ARG A 133 15.48 -8.98 10.13
C ARG A 133 14.13 -9.37 10.73
N ARG A 134 13.78 -10.65 10.71
CA ARG A 134 12.60 -11.17 11.41
C ARG A 134 13.03 -11.74 12.76
N ALA A 135 12.38 -11.32 13.85
CA ALA A 135 12.57 -11.91 15.15
C ALA A 135 11.92 -13.30 15.18
N GLY A 136 12.48 -14.24 15.95
CA GLY A 136 11.97 -15.60 16.04
C GLY A 136 13.06 -16.65 16.00
N ARG A 137 12.64 -17.89 15.76
CA ARG A 137 13.51 -19.07 15.77
C ARG A 137 14.00 -19.40 14.35
N TYR A 138 15.29 -19.63 14.22
CA TYR A 138 15.96 -19.96 12.98
C TYR A 138 16.66 -21.31 13.05
N GLU A 139 16.71 -21.98 11.90
CA GLU A 139 17.51 -23.17 11.66
C GLU A 139 18.72 -22.80 10.79
N ILE A 140 19.92 -23.16 11.25
CA ILE A 140 21.18 -22.91 10.55
C ILE A 140 21.81 -24.25 10.18
N SER A 141 21.71 -24.60 8.91
CA SER A 141 22.28 -25.79 8.30
C SER A 141 23.65 -25.49 7.69
N VAL A 142 24.67 -26.20 8.14
CA VAL A 142 26.05 -26.08 7.66
C VAL A 142 26.47 -27.43 7.09
N LYS A 143 26.71 -27.47 5.79
CA LYS A 143 27.05 -28.69 5.04
C LYS A 143 28.39 -28.55 4.35
N LEU A 144 29.20 -29.61 4.39
CA LEU A 144 30.45 -29.75 3.64
C LEU A 144 30.30 -30.91 2.66
N GLY A 145 30.39 -30.63 1.35
CA GLY A 145 30.26 -31.65 0.31
C GLY A 145 28.94 -32.41 0.35
N GLY A 146 27.85 -31.77 0.78
CA GLY A 146 26.51 -32.36 0.90
C GLY A 146 26.17 -32.96 2.28
N LEU A 147 27.16 -33.16 3.15
CA LEU A 147 26.97 -33.75 4.49
C LEU A 147 26.96 -32.68 5.58
N ASN A 148 26.12 -32.86 6.61
CA ASN A 148 26.08 -31.96 7.77
C ASN A 148 27.40 -32.03 8.54
N VAL A 149 27.88 -30.85 8.98
CA VAL A 149 28.95 -30.79 9.98
C VAL A 149 28.42 -31.19 11.36
N ALA A 150 29.34 -31.45 12.30
CA ALA A 150 28.96 -31.87 13.65
C ALA A 150 27.93 -30.92 14.29
N TYR A 151 26.85 -31.49 14.83
CA TYR A 151 25.73 -30.78 15.48
C TYR A 151 24.86 -29.89 14.58
N SER A 152 25.07 -29.90 13.26
CA SER A 152 24.17 -29.22 12.33
C SER A 152 22.91 -30.07 12.04
N PRO A 153 21.70 -29.49 12.02
CA PRO A 153 21.39 -28.05 12.07
C PRO A 153 21.42 -27.44 13.49
N TYR A 154 21.78 -26.15 13.56
CA TYR A 154 21.80 -25.38 14.80
C TYR A 154 20.55 -24.50 14.90
N TYR A 155 19.98 -24.39 16.10
CA TYR A 155 18.82 -23.53 16.34
C TYR A 155 19.23 -22.27 17.09
N LYS A 156 18.78 -21.12 16.59
CA LYS A 156 19.08 -19.79 17.16
C LYS A 156 17.79 -18.98 17.30
N ILE A 157 17.73 -18.13 18.33
CA ILE A 157 16.59 -17.25 18.59
C ILE A 157 17.07 -15.81 18.47
N PHE A 158 16.38 -15.04 17.66
CA PHE A 158 16.62 -13.61 17.49
C PHE A 158 15.48 -12.80 18.09
N GLN A 159 15.84 -11.79 18.86
CA GLN A 159 14.91 -10.89 19.52
C GLN A 159 14.63 -9.66 18.65
N PRO A 160 13.41 -9.11 18.74
CA PRO A 160 13.09 -7.85 18.08
C PRO A 160 13.94 -6.73 18.65
N GLY A 161 14.19 -5.71 17.82
CA GLY A 161 14.92 -4.52 18.21
C GLY A 161 14.14 -3.53 19.05
N MET A 162 14.75 -2.36 19.26
CA MET A 162 14.15 -1.25 20.01
C MET A 162 12.86 -0.74 19.35
N VAL A 163 11.95 -0.19 20.15
CA VAL A 163 10.72 0.46 19.65
C VAL A 163 11.10 1.65 18.78
N VAL A 164 10.59 1.68 17.55
CA VAL A 164 10.76 2.78 16.60
C VAL A 164 9.42 3.52 16.46
N PRO A 165 9.35 4.82 16.81
CA PRO A 165 8.12 5.62 16.75
C PRO A 165 7.44 5.58 15.37
N SER A 166 8.22 5.75 14.30
CA SER A 166 7.72 5.76 12.91
C SER A 166 7.21 4.40 12.40
N LYS A 167 7.48 3.30 13.11
CA LYS A 167 6.92 1.96 12.82
C LYS A 167 5.77 1.61 13.77
N THR A 168 5.73 2.25 14.93
CA THR A 168 4.70 2.06 15.94
C THR A 168 3.40 2.73 15.50
N LYS A 169 2.28 2.04 15.65
CA LYS A 169 0.97 2.48 15.14
C LYS A 169 -0.15 2.27 16.16
N ILE A 170 -1.13 3.17 16.15
CA ILE A 170 -2.45 2.96 16.73
C ILE A 170 -3.19 1.93 15.87
N VAL A 171 -3.75 0.91 16.51
CA VAL A 171 -4.58 -0.12 15.90
C VAL A 171 -5.95 0.49 15.58
N CYS A 172 -6.49 0.17 14.40
CA CYS A 172 -7.71 0.78 13.85
C CYS A 172 -7.54 2.29 13.66
N HIS A 173 -6.81 2.68 12.61
CA HIS A 173 -6.57 4.08 12.29
C HIS A 173 -7.88 4.85 12.06
N PHE A 174 -7.89 6.12 12.49
CA PHE A 174 -8.94 7.11 12.29
C PHE A 174 -8.27 8.49 12.13
N SER A 175 -8.83 9.36 11.30
CA SER A 175 -8.41 10.77 11.25
C SER A 175 -9.06 11.63 12.34
N THR A 176 -10.26 11.25 12.79
CA THR A 176 -11.04 12.00 13.78
C THR A 176 -11.71 11.07 14.80
N LEU A 177 -11.47 11.31 16.08
CA LEU A 177 -12.00 10.55 17.20
C LEU A 177 -13.19 11.27 17.84
N VAL A 178 -14.35 10.61 17.89
CA VAL A 178 -15.56 11.17 18.54
C VAL A 178 -15.69 10.62 19.95
N LEU A 179 -15.47 11.47 20.95
CA LEU A 179 -15.53 11.15 22.37
C LEU A 179 -16.74 11.76 23.06
N THR A 180 -17.00 11.30 24.28
CA THR A 180 -18.00 11.90 25.19
C THR A 180 -17.27 12.47 26.40
N CYS A 181 -17.60 13.70 26.75
CA CYS A 181 -17.04 14.43 27.89
C CYS A 181 -17.09 13.57 29.16
N GLY A 182 -15.94 13.39 29.81
CA GLY A 182 -15.77 12.60 31.03
C GLY A 182 -15.80 11.07 30.84
N GLN A 183 -16.05 10.56 29.64
CA GLN A 183 -16.00 9.11 29.38
C GLN A 183 -14.59 8.67 28.93
N PRO A 184 -14.05 7.61 29.53
CA PRO A 184 -12.75 7.08 29.13
C PRO A 184 -12.81 6.36 27.78
N HIS A 185 -11.82 6.58 26.94
CA HIS A 185 -11.60 5.87 25.68
C HIS A 185 -10.22 5.21 25.69
N THR A 186 -10.09 4.02 25.09
CA THR A 186 -8.83 3.27 25.07
C THR A 186 -8.34 3.08 23.65
N LEU A 187 -7.17 3.62 23.36
CA LEU A 187 -6.42 3.44 22.13
C LEU A 187 -5.44 2.29 22.31
N GLN A 188 -5.44 1.34 21.37
CA GLN A 188 -4.47 0.26 21.34
C GLN A 188 -3.33 0.65 20.40
N ILE A 189 -2.10 0.54 20.87
CA ILE A 189 -0.86 0.86 20.15
C ILE A 189 -0.06 -0.43 20.05
N VAL A 190 0.50 -0.71 18.87
CA VAL A 190 1.39 -1.85 18.64
C VAL A 190 2.80 -1.31 18.40
N PRO A 191 3.70 -1.43 19.39
CA PRO A 191 5.09 -1.04 19.23
C PRO A 191 5.79 -1.98 18.25
N ARG A 192 6.56 -1.38 17.34
CA ARG A 192 7.33 -2.08 16.31
C ARG A 192 8.77 -1.66 16.33
N ASP A 193 9.66 -2.58 16.03
CA ASP A 193 11.06 -2.26 15.76
C ASP A 193 11.26 -1.76 14.32
N GLU A 194 12.51 -1.44 13.95
CA GLU A 194 12.88 -0.97 12.61
C GLU A 194 12.46 -1.93 11.47
N TYR A 195 12.32 -3.22 11.78
CA TYR A 195 12.00 -4.29 10.83
C TYR A 195 10.57 -4.81 10.97
N ASP A 196 9.69 -4.02 11.59
CA ASP A 196 8.27 -4.33 11.81
C ASP A 196 8.02 -5.58 12.68
N ASN A 197 8.99 -6.00 13.48
CA ASN A 197 8.75 -7.03 14.47
C ASN A 197 7.94 -6.45 15.65
N PRO A 198 6.95 -7.19 16.19
CA PRO A 198 6.35 -6.83 17.46
C PRO A 198 7.44 -6.78 18.53
N THR A 199 7.53 -5.66 19.23
CA THR A 199 8.55 -5.45 20.27
C THR A 199 7.91 -4.92 21.55
N ASN A 200 8.53 -5.25 22.68
CA ASN A 200 8.14 -4.77 24.01
C ASN A 200 9.37 -4.26 24.76
N ASN A 201 9.67 -2.97 24.57
CA ASN A 201 10.75 -2.22 25.21
C ASN A 201 12.19 -2.66 24.92
N SER A 202 13.00 -1.68 24.56
CA SER A 202 14.44 -1.70 24.80
C SER A 202 14.72 -0.97 26.12
N THR A 203 15.43 -1.64 27.03
CA THR A 203 16.21 -1.05 28.13
C THR A 203 15.54 -0.16 29.22
N SER A 204 14.28 0.30 29.14
CA SER A 204 13.62 1.11 30.20
C SER A 204 12.55 0.34 30.97
N LEU A 205 12.56 0.46 32.30
CA LEU A 205 11.72 -0.32 33.20
C LEU A 205 10.22 0.04 33.20
N ARG A 206 9.70 1.00 32.41
CA ARG A 206 8.25 1.29 32.31
C ARG A 206 7.85 1.89 30.95
N ASP A 207 7.19 1.12 30.07
CA ASP A 207 6.57 1.62 28.82
C ASP A 207 5.71 2.88 29.04
N GLU A 208 5.05 2.93 30.21
CA GLU A 208 4.09 3.97 30.60
C GLU A 208 4.64 5.40 30.51
N HIS A 209 5.95 5.57 30.72
CA HIS A 209 6.59 6.89 30.78
C HIS A 209 7.12 7.35 29.41
N ASN A 210 7.25 6.42 28.46
CA ASN A 210 7.76 6.73 27.14
C ASN A 210 6.67 7.32 26.22
N TYR A 211 5.39 7.06 26.49
CA TYR A 211 4.27 7.58 25.71
C TYR A 211 3.73 8.89 26.27
N SER A 212 3.80 9.96 25.47
CA SER A 212 3.19 11.25 25.73
C SER A 212 2.01 11.51 24.79
N LEU A 213 1.08 12.34 25.24
CA LEU A 213 -0.08 12.80 24.49
C LEU A 213 -0.14 14.31 24.65
N SER A 214 -0.04 15.05 23.54
CA SER A 214 -0.35 16.48 23.50
C SER A 214 -1.75 16.68 22.91
N ILE A 215 -2.46 17.68 23.42
CA ILE A 215 -3.79 18.06 22.96
C ILE A 215 -3.83 19.58 22.87
N HIS A 216 -4.26 20.10 21.72
CA HIS A 216 -4.41 21.52 21.43
C HIS A 216 -5.84 21.81 21.00
N GLU A 217 -6.46 22.86 21.52
CA GLU A 217 -7.82 23.22 21.14
C GLU A 217 -7.86 23.85 19.73
N LEU A 218 -8.82 23.43 18.93
CA LEU A 218 -9.06 23.95 17.58
C LEU A 218 -10.12 25.05 17.65
N GLY A 219 -9.68 26.30 17.82
CA GLY A 219 -10.55 27.49 17.80
C GLY A 219 -10.50 28.35 19.07
N PRO A 220 -11.34 29.41 19.17
CA PRO A 220 -11.46 30.18 20.40
C PRO A 220 -12.17 29.32 21.47
N PRO A 221 -11.71 29.36 22.74
CA PRO A 221 -12.27 28.52 23.79
C PRO A 221 -13.76 28.83 23.99
N GLU A 222 -14.61 27.78 24.04
CA GLU A 222 -16.05 27.94 24.30
C GLU A 222 -16.31 28.47 25.74
N GLU A 223 -15.35 28.30 26.64
CA GLU A 223 -15.39 28.79 28.02
C GLU A 223 -14.18 29.71 28.29
N GLU A 224 -14.44 30.94 28.72
CA GLU A 224 -13.37 31.84 29.16
C GLU A 224 -12.57 31.19 30.31
N ASN A 225 -11.28 30.93 30.07
CA ASN A 225 -10.24 30.75 31.09
C ASN A 225 -10.10 29.40 31.85
N THR A 226 -10.42 28.25 31.25
CA THR A 226 -9.94 26.96 31.79
C THR A 226 -9.05 26.22 30.79
N GLY A 227 -7.82 25.91 31.18
CA GLY A 227 -6.93 25.07 30.37
C GLY A 227 -7.57 23.70 30.10
N ILE A 228 -7.17 23.05 28.99
CA ILE A 228 -7.68 21.75 28.57
C ILE A 228 -7.51 20.73 29.70
N SER A 229 -8.62 20.23 30.24
CA SER A 229 -8.62 19.22 31.30
C SER A 229 -8.76 17.82 30.70
N PHE A 230 -7.71 17.01 30.83
CA PHE A 230 -7.71 15.62 30.39
C PHE A 230 -6.89 14.72 31.32
N GLU A 231 -7.28 13.45 31.37
CA GLU A 231 -6.55 12.38 32.05
C GLU A 231 -6.01 11.40 31.02
N LYS A 232 -4.78 10.91 31.23
CA LYS A 232 -4.20 9.81 30.45
C LYS A 232 -3.63 8.73 31.36
N SER A 233 -3.80 7.48 31.00
CA SER A 233 -3.05 6.37 31.56
C SER A 233 -2.58 5.42 30.47
N VAL A 234 -1.41 4.82 30.66
CA VAL A 234 -0.80 3.90 29.70
C VAL A 234 -0.58 2.59 30.41
N THR A 235 -0.95 1.47 29.79
CA THR A 235 -0.71 0.11 30.29
C THR A 235 -0.12 -0.73 29.17
N SER A 236 0.73 -1.70 29.47
CA SER A 236 1.32 -2.58 28.45
C SER A 236 1.10 -4.05 28.76
N ASN A 237 0.79 -4.83 27.72
CA ASN A 237 0.77 -6.29 27.74
C ASN A 237 2.04 -6.82 27.09
N ARG A 238 2.93 -7.37 27.93
CA ARG A 238 4.21 -7.90 27.48
C ARG A 238 4.09 -9.15 26.61
N GLN A 239 3.06 -9.98 26.80
CA GLN A 239 2.90 -11.21 26.03
C GLN A 239 2.46 -10.94 24.60
N THR A 240 1.62 -9.93 24.40
CA THR A 240 1.08 -9.57 23.09
C THR A 240 1.83 -8.42 22.42
N CYS A 241 2.83 -7.84 23.08
CA CYS A 241 3.50 -6.61 22.64
C CYS A 241 2.49 -5.51 22.29
N GLN A 242 1.51 -5.30 23.16
CA GLN A 242 0.46 -4.28 22.96
C GLN A 242 0.53 -3.25 24.08
N VAL A 243 0.32 -1.99 23.72
CA VAL A 243 0.20 -0.87 24.64
C VAL A 243 -1.22 -0.33 24.55
N PHE A 244 -1.83 0.00 25.68
CA PHE A 244 -3.16 0.59 25.76
C PHE A 244 -3.05 1.96 26.40
N LEU A 245 -3.38 3.00 25.65
CA LEU A 245 -3.46 4.38 26.12
C LEU A 245 -4.93 4.71 26.37
N ARG A 246 -5.29 4.90 27.63
CA ARG A 246 -6.61 5.35 28.06
C ARG A 246 -6.61 6.87 28.19
N LEU A 247 -7.56 7.53 27.53
CA LEU A 247 -7.73 8.98 27.48
C LEU A 247 -9.14 9.36 27.94
N THR A 248 -9.25 10.35 28.81
CA THR A 248 -10.52 10.99 29.21
C THR A 248 -10.37 12.50 29.03
N LEU A 249 -11.23 13.14 28.23
CA LEU A 249 -11.31 14.60 28.15
C LEU A 249 -12.52 15.12 28.93
N HIS A 250 -12.31 16.15 29.74
CA HIS A 250 -13.36 16.81 30.52
C HIS A 250 -13.84 18.11 29.88
N SER A 251 -13.08 18.66 28.93
CA SER A 251 -13.47 19.84 28.14
C SER A 251 -14.25 19.43 26.89
N ARG A 252 -15.32 20.16 26.56
CA ARG A 252 -16.05 20.01 25.29
C ARG A 252 -15.35 20.79 24.19
N GLY A 253 -15.57 20.40 22.94
CA GLY A 253 -15.04 21.12 21.79
C GLY A 253 -14.32 20.23 20.77
N CYS A 254 -13.52 20.85 19.93
CA CYS A 254 -12.68 20.20 18.93
C CYS A 254 -11.22 20.38 19.32
N PHE A 255 -10.43 19.31 19.26
CA PHE A 255 -9.03 19.31 19.66
C PHE A 255 -8.18 18.61 18.61
N HIS A 256 -6.95 19.02 18.47
CA HIS A 256 -5.92 18.29 17.74
C HIS A 256 -5.03 17.55 18.73
N ALA A 257 -4.79 16.26 18.52
CA ALA A 257 -4.03 15.42 19.42
C ALA A 257 -2.84 14.77 18.70
N CYS A 258 -1.71 14.65 19.41
CA CYS A 258 -0.53 13.95 18.93
C CYS A 258 -0.02 12.98 20.01
N ILE A 259 0.07 11.69 19.66
CA ILE A 259 0.72 10.67 20.48
C ILE A 259 2.17 10.53 20.06
N SER A 260 3.07 10.61 21.03
CA SER A 260 4.51 10.49 20.81
C SER A 260 5.13 9.41 21.70
N TYR A 261 6.16 8.76 21.19
CA TYR A 261 7.05 7.87 21.95
C TYR A 261 8.42 8.54 22.06
N GLN A 262 8.90 8.77 23.30
CA GLN A 262 10.16 9.48 23.58
C GLN A 262 10.27 10.83 22.84
N ASN A 263 9.18 11.61 22.84
CA ASN A 263 9.05 12.92 22.16
C ASN A 263 9.13 12.89 20.63
N GLN A 264 8.99 11.71 20.00
CA GLN A 264 8.80 11.61 18.56
C GLN A 264 7.38 11.11 18.26
N PRO A 265 6.65 11.74 17.32
CA PRO A 265 5.31 11.29 16.96
C PRO A 265 5.37 9.85 16.44
N ILE A 266 4.40 9.04 16.86
CA ILE A 266 4.22 7.71 16.27
C ILE A 266 3.59 7.85 14.88
N ASN A 267 3.73 6.85 14.01
CA ASN A 267 3.40 6.94 12.59
C ASN A 267 2.01 7.56 12.28
N ASN A 268 0.97 7.05 12.93
CA ASN A 268 -0.41 7.57 12.82
C ASN A 268 -0.87 8.18 14.15
N GLY A 269 0.04 8.90 14.81
CA GLY A 269 -0.17 9.46 16.15
C GLY A 269 -0.93 10.78 16.17
N GLU A 270 -1.08 11.44 15.03
CA GLU A 270 -1.78 12.73 14.88
C GLU A 270 -3.21 12.52 14.40
N PHE A 271 -4.16 13.12 15.11
CA PHE A 271 -5.59 13.02 14.80
C PHE A 271 -6.39 14.12 15.51
N ASP A 272 -7.59 14.40 15.00
CA ASP A 272 -8.51 15.34 15.63
C ASP A 272 -9.46 14.62 16.60
N ILE A 273 -9.98 15.33 17.59
CA ILE A 273 -10.91 14.84 18.61
C ILE A 273 -12.12 15.77 18.66
N ILE A 274 -13.32 15.21 18.55
CA ILE A 274 -14.58 15.91 18.84
C ILE A 274 -15.12 15.37 20.16
N VAL A 275 -15.18 16.22 21.19
CA VAL A 275 -15.72 15.85 22.50
C VAL A 275 -17.15 16.38 22.63
N LEU A 276 -18.10 15.45 22.67
CA LEU A 276 -19.52 15.72 22.78
C LEU A 276 -20.00 15.70 24.23
N SER A 277 -21.02 16.49 24.54
CA SER A 277 -21.85 16.29 25.74
C SER A 277 -22.66 15.00 25.64
N GLU A 278 -23.15 14.49 26.77
CA GLU A 278 -24.03 13.30 26.79
C GLU A 278 -25.30 13.50 25.95
N ASN A 279 -25.86 14.72 25.93
CA ASN A 279 -27.02 15.04 25.10
C ASN A 279 -26.69 15.00 23.61
N GLU A 280 -25.57 15.61 23.19
CA GLU A 280 -25.10 15.58 21.81
C GLU A 280 -24.75 14.15 21.36
N ARG A 281 -24.11 13.35 22.22
CA ARG A 281 -23.84 11.92 22.00
C ARG A 281 -25.13 11.17 21.66
N ASN A 282 -26.18 11.35 22.47
CA ASN A 282 -27.47 10.69 22.25
C ASN A 282 -28.14 11.15 20.95
N ILE A 283 -28.00 12.43 20.57
CA ILE A 283 -28.47 12.94 19.26
C ILE A 283 -27.71 12.26 18.11
N VAL A 284 -26.38 12.19 18.19
CA VAL A 284 -25.54 11.55 17.17
C VAL A 284 -25.86 10.05 17.05
N GLU A 285 -26.04 9.32 18.15
CA GLU A 285 -26.41 7.91 18.11
C GLU A 285 -27.79 7.69 17.48
N ARG A 286 -28.76 8.56 17.79
CA ARG A 286 -30.08 8.55 17.16
C ARG A 286 -29.98 8.82 15.66
N ASN A 287 -29.17 9.79 15.27
CA ASN A 287 -28.91 10.13 13.87
C ASN A 287 -28.32 8.93 13.10
N VAL A 288 -27.29 8.27 13.64
CA VAL A 288 -26.57 7.16 12.97
C VAL A 288 -27.38 5.84 12.96
N SER A 289 -28.28 5.65 13.93
CA SER A 289 -29.16 4.47 14.00
C SER A 289 -30.40 4.60 13.11
N THR A 290 -30.88 5.82 12.85
CA THR A 290 -32.07 6.07 12.03
C THR A 290 -31.77 5.75 10.56
N SER A 291 -32.25 4.59 10.10
CA SER A 291 -32.04 4.13 8.73
C SER A 291 -33.06 4.78 7.78
N GLY A 292 -32.58 5.38 6.68
CA GLY A 292 -33.43 5.81 5.56
C GLY A 292 -33.88 7.28 5.55
N VAL A 293 -33.53 8.08 6.56
CA VAL A 293 -33.82 9.54 6.58
C VAL A 293 -32.50 10.32 6.61
N SER A 294 -32.37 11.34 5.75
CA SER A 294 -31.24 12.28 5.83
C SER A 294 -31.50 13.28 6.95
N ILE A 295 -30.58 13.36 7.93
CA ILE A 295 -30.62 14.38 8.99
C ILE A 295 -30.15 15.70 8.40
N TYR A 296 -30.81 16.81 8.75
CA TYR A 296 -30.43 18.14 8.26
C TYR A 296 -29.99 19.07 9.39
N PHE A 297 -29.09 19.98 9.04
CA PHE A 297 -28.55 21.01 9.91
C PHE A 297 -28.63 22.36 9.18
N GLU A 298 -29.01 23.41 9.89
CA GLU A 298 -28.95 24.77 9.36
C GLU A 298 -27.51 25.29 9.39
N ALA A 299 -27.03 25.79 8.25
CA ALA A 299 -25.67 26.29 8.10
C ALA A 299 -25.61 27.54 7.19
N TYR A 300 -24.44 28.15 7.16
CA TYR A 300 -24.11 29.33 6.37
C TYR A 300 -22.92 29.01 5.47
N LEU A 301 -23.13 29.10 4.16
CA LEU A 301 -22.13 28.87 3.13
C LEU A 301 -21.37 30.15 2.84
N TYR A 302 -20.05 30.08 2.92
CA TYR A 302 -19.13 31.14 2.52
C TYR A 302 -18.62 30.89 1.10
N ASN A 303 -18.44 31.97 0.32
CA ASN A 303 -18.02 31.87 -1.07
C ASN A 303 -16.49 31.85 -1.13
N ALA A 304 -15.90 30.89 -1.86
CA ALA A 304 -14.45 30.64 -1.92
C ALA A 304 -13.60 31.85 -2.38
N ALA A 305 -14.22 32.93 -2.88
CA ALA A 305 -13.54 34.15 -3.31
C ALA A 305 -13.15 35.11 -2.17
N ASN A 306 -13.54 34.86 -0.92
CA ASN A 306 -13.48 35.87 0.15
C ASN A 306 -12.32 35.74 1.16
N CYS A 307 -11.41 34.76 1.05
CA CYS A 307 -10.21 34.71 1.90
C CYS A 307 -9.00 34.13 1.15
N THR A 308 -8.56 34.77 0.07
CA THR A 308 -7.15 34.68 -0.37
C THR A 308 -6.42 35.94 0.07
N SER A 309 -6.19 36.07 1.37
CA SER A 309 -5.13 36.94 1.91
C SER A 309 -3.98 36.12 2.51
N THR A 310 -3.88 34.86 2.12
CA THR A 310 -2.67 34.04 2.24
C THR A 310 -2.36 33.50 0.85
N PRO A 311 -1.19 33.84 0.27
CA PRO A 311 -0.71 33.13 -0.91
C PRO A 311 -0.63 31.64 -0.60
N TRP A 312 -0.92 30.80 -1.59
CA TRP A 312 -0.57 29.38 -1.56
C TRP A 312 0.93 29.24 -1.31
N HIS A 313 1.33 29.08 -0.05
CA HIS A 313 2.68 28.73 0.32
C HIS A 313 2.74 27.21 0.43
N LEU A 314 3.55 26.62 -0.44
CA LEU A 314 4.13 25.28 -0.22
C LEU A 314 4.71 25.21 1.21
N PRO A 315 4.66 24.05 1.88
CA PRO A 315 5.37 23.88 3.14
C PRO A 315 6.87 24.20 2.94
N PRO A 316 7.53 24.80 3.93
CA PRO A 316 8.90 25.27 3.77
C PRO A 316 9.83 24.10 3.48
N MET A 317 10.40 24.07 2.26
CA MET A 317 11.61 23.30 2.02
C MET A 317 12.70 23.86 2.91
N HIS A 318 13.23 23.03 3.80
CA HIS A 318 14.44 23.33 4.56
C HIS A 318 15.62 23.52 3.59
N THR A 319 15.84 24.75 3.12
CA THR A 319 17.11 25.14 2.50
C THR A 319 18.02 25.69 3.59
N SER A 320 18.82 24.81 4.20
CA SER A 320 19.95 25.22 5.01
C SER A 320 21.15 25.50 4.11
N SER A 321 21.49 26.77 3.90
CA SER A 321 22.90 27.16 3.75
C SER A 321 23.06 28.66 3.98
N ALA A 322 23.57 29.00 5.17
CA ALA A 322 24.08 30.31 5.48
C ALA A 322 25.43 30.53 4.79
N GLN A 323 25.63 31.68 4.14
CA GLN A 323 26.93 32.32 4.08
C GLN A 323 26.80 33.81 4.40
N ARG A 324 27.53 34.19 5.45
CA ARG A 324 27.75 35.55 6.00
C ARG A 324 28.46 36.42 4.94
N ARG A 325 28.33 37.74 4.93
CA ARG A 325 29.08 38.72 5.77
C ARG A 325 28.76 40.19 5.34
N PRO A 326 29.20 41.24 6.06
CA PRO A 326 28.35 42.33 6.56
C PRO A 326 28.73 43.73 6.05
N SER A 327 27.87 44.75 6.25
CA SER A 327 28.30 46.14 6.50
C SER A 327 27.14 47.11 6.77
N THR A 328 27.10 47.60 8.02
CA THR A 328 26.98 49.01 8.46
C THR A 328 25.88 49.96 7.92
N ALA A 329 25.04 50.36 8.87
CA ALA A 329 24.79 51.74 9.35
C ALA A 329 23.99 52.75 8.50
N LEU A 330 22.87 53.19 9.13
CA LEU A 330 22.33 54.56 9.25
C LEU A 330 21.89 55.28 7.97
N GLU A 331 20.61 55.66 7.88
CA GLU A 331 20.16 57.06 8.13
C GLU A 331 18.64 57.19 7.96
N GLU A 332 18.13 58.23 8.61
CA GLU A 332 16.76 58.54 9.00
C GLU A 332 15.97 59.33 7.93
N GLU A 333 14.71 59.61 8.30
CA GLU A 333 13.88 60.77 7.93
C GLU A 333 12.92 60.69 6.72
N ASP A 334 11.64 60.58 7.10
CA ASP A 334 10.52 61.48 6.80
C ASP A 334 10.18 61.85 5.35
N GLU A 335 9.05 61.30 4.86
CA GLU A 335 8.07 62.09 4.12
C GLU A 335 6.64 61.68 4.48
N ASP A 336 5.91 62.64 5.02
CA ASP A 336 4.51 62.60 5.42
C ASP A 336 3.64 62.98 4.21
N SER A 337 2.68 62.13 3.83
CA SER A 337 1.60 62.46 2.88
C SER A 337 0.37 61.58 3.16
N PRO A 338 -0.83 62.17 3.31
CA PRO A 338 -1.99 61.45 3.83
C PRO A 338 -2.62 60.60 2.73
N SER A 339 -2.45 59.28 2.83
CA SER A 339 -3.15 58.32 1.99
C SER A 339 -4.58 58.07 2.48
N GLU A 340 -5.46 57.92 1.50
CA GLU A 340 -6.90 57.84 1.61
C GLU A 340 -7.38 56.77 2.60
N CYS A 341 -8.44 57.14 3.32
CA CYS A 341 -9.20 56.30 4.23
C CYS A 341 -9.58 54.95 3.57
N HIS A 342 -8.97 53.86 4.04
CA HIS A 342 -9.40 52.50 3.75
C HIS A 342 -10.89 52.34 4.09
N THR A 343 -11.72 52.22 3.06
CA THR A 343 -13.09 51.73 3.23
C THR A 343 -13.00 50.26 3.65
N PRO A 344 -13.68 49.82 4.72
CA PRO A 344 -13.68 48.42 5.09
C PRO A 344 -14.32 47.60 3.97
N GLU A 345 -13.59 46.62 3.42
CA GLU A 345 -14.14 45.65 2.48
C GLU A 345 -15.44 45.08 3.07
N LYS A 346 -16.58 45.35 2.40
CA LYS A 346 -17.87 44.82 2.82
C LYS A 346 -17.86 43.30 2.65
N VAL A 347 -17.64 42.58 3.75
CA VAL A 347 -17.81 41.12 3.82
C VAL A 347 -19.19 40.77 3.25
N LYS A 348 -19.23 40.11 2.08
CA LYS A 348 -20.49 39.65 1.47
C LYS A 348 -21.20 38.73 2.46
N LYS A 349 -22.50 38.97 2.68
CA LYS A 349 -23.33 38.22 3.62
C LYS A 349 -23.32 36.73 3.24
N PRO A 350 -23.05 35.81 4.19
CA PRO A 350 -23.01 34.38 3.90
C PRO A 350 -24.40 33.85 3.53
N LYS A 351 -24.42 32.81 2.70
CA LYS A 351 -25.65 32.26 2.13
C LYS A 351 -26.23 31.19 3.06
N LYS A 352 -27.48 31.34 3.49
CA LYS A 352 -28.14 30.33 4.32
C LYS A 352 -28.40 29.05 3.52
N VAL A 353 -27.95 27.92 4.05
CA VAL A 353 -28.04 26.59 3.44
C VAL A 353 -28.44 25.53 4.49
N TYR A 354 -28.74 24.33 4.02
CA TYR A 354 -29.10 23.18 4.82
C TYR A 354 -28.20 22.01 4.47
N CYS A 355 -27.46 21.51 5.46
CA CYS A 355 -26.53 20.42 5.32
C CYS A 355 -27.21 19.11 5.71
N TYR A 356 -27.27 18.15 4.78
CA TYR A 356 -27.90 16.86 4.98
C TYR A 356 -26.84 15.78 5.12
N VAL A 357 -26.86 15.03 6.22
CA VAL A 357 -26.01 13.85 6.43
C VAL A 357 -26.87 12.59 6.29
N SER A 358 -26.40 11.65 5.50
CA SER A 358 -26.96 10.30 5.38
C SER A 358 -25.82 9.28 5.46
N PRO A 359 -26.09 7.98 5.65
CA PRO A 359 -25.04 6.97 5.60
C PRO A 359 -24.25 6.92 4.29
N LYS A 360 -24.76 7.50 3.19
CA LYS A 360 -24.09 7.46 1.87
C LYS A 360 -23.44 8.77 1.48
N GLN A 361 -24.08 9.89 1.81
CA GLN A 361 -23.76 11.21 1.26
C GLN A 361 -23.95 12.30 2.30
N PHE A 362 -23.09 13.31 2.21
CA PHE A 362 -23.24 14.62 2.81
C PHE A 362 -23.62 15.62 1.71
N SER A 363 -24.72 16.36 1.83
CA SER A 363 -25.14 17.31 0.77
C SER A 363 -25.52 18.67 1.33
N VAL A 364 -25.09 19.72 0.64
CA VAL A 364 -25.42 21.11 0.98
C VAL A 364 -26.50 21.57 0.02
N LYS A 365 -27.65 21.97 0.56
CA LYS A 365 -28.81 22.37 -0.24
C LYS A 365 -29.29 23.77 0.15
N GLU A 366 -29.78 24.49 -0.83
CA GLU A 366 -30.58 25.71 -0.65
C GLU A 366 -32.06 25.38 -0.92
N PHE A 367 -32.98 26.19 -0.42
CA PHE A 367 -34.39 26.08 -0.82
C PHE A 367 -34.80 27.24 -1.71
N TYR A 368 -35.19 26.92 -2.94
CA TYR A 368 -35.85 27.86 -3.84
C TYR A 368 -37.31 28.02 -3.40
N LEU A 369 -37.76 29.28 -3.29
CA LEU A 369 -39.12 29.65 -2.82
C LEU A 369 -39.52 28.97 -1.48
N LYS A 370 -38.55 28.59 -0.64
CA LYS A 370 -38.74 27.86 0.62
C LYS A 370 -39.37 26.46 0.49
N ILE A 371 -39.56 25.92 -0.72
CA ILE A 371 -40.27 24.64 -0.94
C ILE A 371 -39.43 23.64 -1.73
N ILE A 372 -38.65 24.10 -2.71
CA ILE A 372 -37.91 23.21 -3.61
C ILE A 372 -36.44 23.16 -3.19
N PRO A 373 -35.93 22.03 -2.67
CA PRO A 373 -34.53 21.90 -2.30
C PRO A 373 -33.65 21.83 -3.55
N TRP A 374 -32.80 22.83 -3.74
CA TRP A 374 -31.76 22.88 -4.75
C TRP A 374 -30.43 22.40 -4.16
N ARG A 375 -29.83 21.37 -4.75
CA ARG A 375 -28.57 20.78 -4.29
C ARG A 375 -27.40 21.58 -4.85
N LEU A 376 -26.59 22.16 -3.96
CA LEU A 376 -25.40 22.93 -4.32
C LEU A 376 -24.16 22.03 -4.39
N TYR A 377 -23.93 21.27 -3.31
CA TYR A 377 -22.78 20.40 -3.17
C TYR A 377 -23.22 19.02 -2.68
N THR A 378 -22.46 18.00 -3.06
CA THR A 378 -22.65 16.64 -2.54
C THR A 378 -21.30 15.98 -2.46
N PHE A 379 -21.03 15.47 -1.27
CA PHE A 379 -19.88 14.71 -0.89
C PHE A 379 -20.33 13.32 -0.48
N ARG A 380 -19.40 12.38 -0.52
CA ARG A 380 -19.63 11.02 -0.08
C ARG A 380 -19.29 10.90 1.41
N VAL A 381 -19.93 9.95 2.10
CA VAL A 381 -19.47 9.55 3.44
C VAL A 381 -18.44 8.43 3.27
N CYS A 382 -17.20 8.82 2.96
CA CYS A 382 -16.04 7.95 2.77
C CYS A 382 -14.76 8.60 3.35
N PRO A 383 -13.67 7.85 3.55
CA PRO A 383 -12.43 8.39 4.11
C PRO A 383 -11.80 9.55 3.30
N GLY A 384 -12.08 9.62 2.00
CA GLY A 384 -11.61 10.70 1.11
C GLY A 384 -12.33 12.03 1.27
N THR A 385 -13.45 12.10 2.00
CA THR A 385 -14.09 13.39 2.32
C THR A 385 -13.61 13.85 3.70
N LYS A 386 -12.77 14.88 3.70
CA LYS A 386 -12.11 15.41 4.90
C LYS A 386 -12.86 16.63 5.44
N PHE A 387 -12.88 16.71 6.77
CA PHE A 387 -13.48 17.79 7.53
C PHE A 387 -12.34 18.51 8.25
N SER A 388 -12.10 19.77 7.88
CA SER A 388 -11.07 20.61 8.49
C SER A 388 -11.72 21.78 9.20
N TYR A 389 -11.17 22.17 10.36
CA TYR A 389 -11.70 23.27 11.15
C TYR A 389 -10.87 24.52 10.92
N LEU A 390 -11.53 25.62 10.55
CA LEU A 390 -10.93 26.94 10.44
C LEU A 390 -11.39 27.83 11.59
N GLY A 391 -10.73 28.98 11.73
CA GLY A 391 -11.06 30.00 12.73
C GLY A 391 -12.51 30.49 12.67
N PRO A 392 -12.94 31.30 13.65
CA PRO A 392 -14.31 31.74 13.76
C PRO A 392 -14.73 32.61 12.57
N ASP A 393 -15.92 32.34 12.03
CA ASP A 393 -16.47 33.05 10.89
C ASP A 393 -16.67 34.54 11.21
N PRO A 394 -16.44 35.45 10.25
CA PRO A 394 -16.43 36.89 10.52
C PRO A 394 -17.78 37.44 10.98
N VAL A 395 -18.89 36.75 10.67
CA VAL A 395 -20.26 37.25 10.90
C VAL A 395 -20.88 36.71 12.19
N HIS A 396 -20.91 35.39 12.36
CA HIS A 396 -21.56 34.72 13.48
C HIS A 396 -20.58 34.29 14.57
N LYS A 397 -19.26 34.46 14.34
CA LYS A 397 -18.19 34.08 15.25
C LYS A 397 -18.20 32.59 15.61
N LEU A 398 -18.81 31.74 14.79
CA LEU A 398 -18.79 30.29 14.94
C LEU A 398 -17.58 29.73 14.21
N LEU A 399 -16.92 28.72 14.78
CA LEU A 399 -15.85 28.01 14.07
C LEU A 399 -16.35 27.40 12.77
N THR A 400 -15.61 27.63 11.70
CA THR A 400 -15.99 27.23 10.35
C THR A 400 -15.50 25.81 10.05
N LEU A 401 -16.33 25.04 9.36
CA LEU A 401 -16.05 23.69 8.90
C LEU A 401 -15.82 23.72 7.39
N VAL A 402 -14.63 23.32 6.95
CA VAL A 402 -14.31 23.09 5.54
C VAL A 402 -14.54 21.63 5.23
N VAL A 403 -15.30 21.37 4.18
CA VAL A 403 -15.51 20.03 3.64
C VAL A 403 -14.82 19.95 2.29
N ASP A 404 -13.90 19.00 2.17
CA ASP A 404 -13.09 18.79 0.97
C ASP A 404 -13.11 17.31 0.57
N ASP A 405 -13.21 17.05 -0.73
CA ASP A 405 -13.04 15.73 -1.33
C ASP A 405 -11.91 15.67 -2.37
N GLY A 406 -11.18 16.77 -2.56
CA GLY A 406 -10.11 16.92 -3.54
C GLY A 406 -10.59 17.00 -5.00
N ILE A 407 -11.91 16.93 -5.25
CA ILE A 407 -12.47 16.89 -6.62
C ILE A 407 -13.21 18.18 -6.97
N GLN A 408 -13.90 18.78 -6.02
CA GLN A 408 -14.55 20.09 -6.17
C GLN A 408 -13.88 21.15 -5.27
N PRO A 409 -14.10 22.44 -5.54
CA PRO A 409 -13.61 23.49 -4.63
C PRO A 409 -14.08 23.22 -3.19
N PRO A 410 -13.18 23.34 -2.19
CA PRO A 410 -13.54 23.12 -0.79
C PRO A 410 -14.74 23.98 -0.38
N VAL A 411 -15.64 23.39 0.39
CA VAL A 411 -16.90 24.04 0.79
C VAL A 411 -16.79 24.48 2.24
N GLU A 412 -16.81 25.80 2.44
CA GLU A 412 -16.68 26.41 3.76
C GLU A 412 -18.07 26.69 4.37
N LEU A 413 -18.33 26.11 5.55
CA LEU A 413 -19.63 26.11 6.24
C LEU A 413 -19.51 26.56 7.69
N SER A 414 -20.30 27.55 8.09
CA SER A 414 -20.53 27.88 9.51
C SER A 414 -21.85 27.28 9.98
N CYS A 415 -21.82 26.49 11.06
CA CYS A 415 -22.97 25.73 11.56
C CYS A 415 -23.01 25.78 13.09
N LYS A 416 -24.17 26.11 13.68
CA LYS A 416 -24.32 26.15 15.14
C LYS A 416 -24.13 24.78 15.79
N GLU A 417 -24.66 23.73 15.15
CA GLU A 417 -24.55 22.34 15.60
C GLU A 417 -23.40 21.60 14.90
N ARG A 418 -22.30 22.30 14.58
CA ARG A 418 -21.15 21.77 13.83
C ARG A 418 -20.62 20.46 14.41
N ASN A 419 -20.44 20.39 15.73
CA ASN A 419 -19.90 19.20 16.40
C ASN A 419 -20.81 17.98 16.20
N ILE A 420 -22.13 18.17 16.27
CA ILE A 420 -23.12 17.11 16.01
C ILE A 420 -23.09 16.71 14.52
N LEU A 421 -23.04 17.67 13.61
CA LEU A 421 -22.95 17.42 12.17
C LEU A 421 -21.70 16.59 11.82
N ALA A 422 -20.53 17.05 12.26
CA ALA A 422 -19.25 16.39 12.04
C ALA A 422 -19.19 15.01 12.71
N ALA A 423 -19.61 14.90 13.98
CA ALA A 423 -19.66 13.61 14.67
C ALA A 423 -20.65 12.64 14.02
N THR A 424 -21.79 13.11 13.50
CA THR A 424 -22.75 12.27 12.76
C THR A 424 -22.13 11.75 11.47
N PHE A 425 -21.41 12.59 10.73
CA PHE A 425 -20.66 12.19 9.54
C PHE A 425 -19.59 11.15 9.88
N ILE A 426 -18.70 11.43 10.83
CA ILE A 426 -17.59 10.55 11.22
C ILE A 426 -18.10 9.21 11.78
N ARG A 427 -19.13 9.21 12.63
CA ARG A 427 -19.73 7.96 13.14
C ARG A 427 -20.40 7.15 12.03
N SER A 428 -21.03 7.81 11.06
CA SER A 428 -21.58 7.13 9.88
C SER A 428 -20.48 6.52 9.01
N LEU A 429 -19.38 7.26 8.82
CA LEU A 429 -18.19 6.81 8.12
C LEU A 429 -17.58 5.57 8.80
N HIS A 430 -17.31 5.62 10.10
CA HIS A 430 -16.74 4.49 10.85
C HIS A 430 -17.64 3.25 10.79
N LYS A 431 -18.97 3.44 10.83
CA LYS A 431 -19.94 2.36 10.65
C LYS A 431 -19.88 1.76 9.24
N ASN A 432 -19.64 2.58 8.21
CA ASN A 432 -19.51 2.12 6.83
C ASN A 432 -18.22 1.33 6.59
N ILE A 433 -17.10 1.71 7.21
CA ILE A 433 -15.78 1.08 6.97
C ILE A 433 -15.45 -0.06 7.95
N GLY A 434 -16.28 -0.29 8.97
CA GLY A 434 -16.03 -1.34 9.96
C GLY A 434 -15.11 -0.97 11.11
N GLY A 435 -14.86 0.33 11.31
CA GLY A 435 -14.08 0.86 12.43
C GLY A 435 -12.57 0.93 12.24
N SER A 436 -12.04 0.65 11.04
CA SER A 436 -10.62 0.82 10.72
C SER A 436 -10.44 1.28 9.27
N GLU A 437 -9.43 2.12 9.04
CA GLU A 437 -9.09 2.63 7.70
C GLU A 437 -8.06 1.78 6.95
N THR A 438 -7.51 0.72 7.54
CA THR A 438 -6.52 -0.12 6.82
C THR A 438 -7.17 -0.93 5.71
N PHE A 439 -6.45 -1.14 4.61
CA PHE A 439 -6.95 -1.95 3.47
C PHE A 439 -7.41 -3.35 3.90
N GLN A 440 -6.60 -4.07 4.70
CA GLN A 440 -6.94 -5.42 5.14
C GLN A 440 -8.19 -5.45 6.03
N ASP A 441 -8.38 -4.44 6.89
CA ASP A 441 -9.58 -4.34 7.72
C ASP A 441 -10.82 -4.01 6.88
N LYS A 442 -10.70 -3.09 5.91
CA LYS A 442 -11.75 -2.80 4.92
C LYS A 442 -12.14 -4.06 4.14
N VAL A 443 -11.17 -4.86 3.69
CA VAL A 443 -11.41 -6.14 2.99
C VAL A 443 -12.13 -7.14 3.90
N ASN A 444 -11.68 -7.28 5.15
CA ASN A 444 -12.29 -8.18 6.13
C ASN A 444 -13.75 -7.78 6.44
N PHE A 445 -13.99 -6.47 6.63
CA PHE A 445 -15.31 -5.90 6.79
C PHE A 445 -16.18 -6.17 5.55
N PHE A 446 -15.70 -5.81 4.36
CA PHE A 446 -16.39 -6.00 3.09
C PHE A 446 -16.80 -7.46 2.89
N HIS A 447 -15.88 -8.41 3.06
CA HIS A 447 -16.19 -9.83 2.92
C HIS A 447 -17.23 -10.31 3.94
N ARG A 448 -17.17 -9.83 5.18
CA ARG A 448 -18.17 -10.17 6.21
C ARG A 448 -19.55 -9.65 5.84
N GLU A 449 -19.67 -8.38 5.49
CA GLU A 449 -20.95 -7.77 5.11
C GLU A 449 -21.51 -8.41 3.83
N LEU A 450 -20.65 -8.70 2.85
CA LEU A 450 -21.08 -9.37 1.63
C LEU A 450 -21.63 -10.77 1.92
N ARG A 451 -20.99 -11.56 2.81
CA ARG A 451 -21.57 -12.84 3.26
C ARG A 451 -22.92 -12.67 3.93
N GLN A 452 -23.12 -11.62 4.73
CA GLN A 452 -24.41 -11.33 5.37
C GLN A 452 -25.51 -11.01 4.34
N VAL A 453 -25.20 -10.20 3.32
CA VAL A 453 -26.13 -9.88 2.22
C VAL A 453 -26.62 -11.14 1.51
N HIS A 454 -25.75 -12.13 1.33
CA HIS A 454 -26.06 -13.39 0.66
C HIS A 454 -26.46 -14.52 1.61
N MET A 455 -26.60 -14.29 2.92
CA MET A 455 -26.86 -15.35 3.91
C MET A 455 -28.14 -16.16 3.62
N LYS A 456 -29.15 -15.53 3.01
CA LYS A 456 -30.41 -16.19 2.61
C LYS A 456 -30.34 -16.87 1.23
N ARG A 457 -29.23 -16.74 0.50
CA ARG A 457 -29.03 -17.30 -0.84
C ARG A 457 -28.10 -18.51 -0.73
N PRO A 458 -28.63 -19.74 -0.77
CA PRO A 458 -27.81 -20.92 -0.52
C PRO A 458 -26.77 -21.11 -1.63
N HIS A 459 -25.54 -21.45 -1.23
CA HIS A 459 -24.44 -21.77 -2.14
C HIS A 459 -24.56 -23.18 -2.73
N SER A 460 -25.78 -23.53 -3.16
CA SER A 460 -26.09 -24.77 -3.87
C SER A 460 -25.40 -24.82 -5.23
N LYS A 461 -25.29 -26.00 -5.83
CA LYS A 461 -24.59 -26.19 -7.11
C LYS A 461 -25.46 -25.76 -8.29
N VAL A 462 -24.83 -25.19 -9.32
CA VAL A 462 -25.45 -24.94 -10.63
C VAL A 462 -24.45 -25.24 -11.74
N THR A 463 -24.89 -26.01 -12.74
CA THR A 463 -24.03 -26.43 -13.85
C THR A 463 -23.99 -25.37 -14.94
N LEU A 464 -22.79 -24.98 -15.38
CA LEU A 464 -22.58 -24.10 -16.53
C LEU A 464 -21.92 -24.91 -17.64
N LYS A 465 -22.69 -25.26 -18.68
CA LYS A 465 -22.16 -25.91 -19.88
C LYS A 465 -21.68 -24.84 -20.86
N VAL A 466 -20.38 -24.82 -21.15
CA VAL A 466 -19.73 -23.80 -21.98
C VAL A 466 -18.85 -24.44 -23.05
N SER A 467 -18.65 -23.75 -24.16
CA SER A 467 -17.75 -24.17 -25.24
C SER A 467 -16.53 -23.28 -25.25
N ARG A 468 -15.33 -23.87 -25.26
CA ARG A 468 -14.06 -23.12 -25.30
C ARG A 468 -13.93 -22.24 -26.53
N HIS A 469 -14.43 -22.71 -27.68
CA HIS A 469 -14.40 -21.99 -28.96
C HIS A 469 -15.36 -20.78 -29.01
N ALA A 470 -16.45 -20.82 -28.25
CA ALA A 470 -17.48 -19.78 -28.21
C ALA A 470 -17.77 -19.38 -26.74
N LEU A 471 -16.72 -19.10 -25.97
CA LEU A 471 -16.79 -18.99 -24.52
C LEU A 471 -17.78 -17.90 -24.06
N LEU A 472 -17.66 -16.69 -24.62
CA LEU A 472 -18.50 -15.56 -24.23
C LEU A 472 -19.97 -15.81 -24.57
N GLU A 473 -20.25 -16.25 -25.80
CA GLU A 473 -21.62 -16.52 -26.24
C GLU A 473 -22.27 -17.68 -25.45
N SER A 474 -21.54 -18.79 -25.27
CA SER A 474 -22.03 -19.94 -24.52
C SER A 474 -22.25 -19.61 -23.03
N SER A 475 -21.38 -18.78 -22.43
CA SER A 475 -21.54 -18.30 -21.05
C SER A 475 -22.76 -17.39 -20.89
N LEU A 476 -22.98 -16.46 -21.83
CA LEU A 476 -24.18 -15.62 -21.87
C LEU A 476 -25.45 -16.47 -22.01
N LYS A 477 -25.42 -17.50 -22.87
CA LYS A 477 -26.53 -18.43 -23.05
C LYS A 477 -26.82 -19.24 -21.78
N ALA A 478 -25.77 -19.77 -21.13
CA ALA A 478 -25.88 -20.56 -19.91
C ALA A 478 -26.47 -19.75 -18.73
N THR A 479 -26.13 -18.47 -18.65
CA THR A 479 -26.55 -17.57 -17.55
C THR A 479 -27.78 -16.72 -17.88
N ARG A 480 -28.32 -16.79 -19.10
CA ARG A 480 -29.41 -15.93 -19.58
C ARG A 480 -30.65 -15.92 -18.69
N ASN A 481 -30.98 -17.07 -18.10
CA ASN A 481 -32.18 -17.26 -17.29
C ASN A 481 -31.89 -17.27 -15.78
N PHE A 482 -30.67 -16.91 -15.37
CA PHE A 482 -30.32 -16.89 -13.96
C PHE A 482 -31.04 -15.77 -13.23
N SER A 483 -31.65 -16.11 -12.10
CA SER A 483 -32.07 -15.12 -11.11
C SER A 483 -30.86 -14.57 -10.36
N ILE A 484 -31.04 -13.47 -9.63
CA ILE A 484 -30.02 -12.92 -8.73
C ILE A 484 -29.53 -13.99 -7.73
N SER A 485 -30.41 -14.89 -7.27
CA SER A 485 -30.03 -15.97 -6.35
C SER A 485 -29.22 -17.08 -7.03
N ASP A 486 -29.41 -17.31 -8.33
CA ASP A 486 -28.62 -18.30 -9.07
C ASP A 486 -27.18 -17.84 -9.24
N TRP A 487 -26.95 -16.53 -9.34
CA TRP A 487 -25.60 -15.96 -9.33
C TRP A 487 -24.87 -16.17 -7.99
N SER A 488 -25.57 -16.42 -6.88
CA SER A 488 -24.95 -16.78 -5.58
C SER A 488 -24.62 -18.28 -5.45
N LYS A 489 -25.05 -19.12 -6.40
CA LYS A 489 -24.79 -20.57 -6.40
C LYS A 489 -23.34 -20.89 -6.76
N ASN A 490 -22.87 -22.06 -6.34
CA ASN A 490 -21.56 -22.58 -6.72
C ASN A 490 -21.57 -23.03 -8.18
N PHE A 491 -20.72 -22.42 -9.01
CA PHE A 491 -20.66 -22.74 -10.44
C PHE A 491 -19.85 -24.02 -10.66
N GLU A 492 -20.50 -25.03 -11.23
CA GLU A 492 -19.87 -26.26 -11.72
C GLU A 492 -19.73 -26.13 -13.25
N VAL A 493 -18.56 -25.66 -13.69
CA VAL A 493 -18.30 -25.42 -15.10
C VAL A 493 -17.94 -26.73 -15.80
N VAL A 494 -18.64 -27.01 -16.89
CA VAL A 494 -18.38 -28.15 -17.79
C VAL A 494 -18.02 -27.58 -19.16
N PHE A 495 -16.74 -27.70 -19.52
CA PHE A 495 -16.30 -27.46 -20.89
C PHE A 495 -16.78 -28.60 -21.78
N GLN A 496 -17.40 -28.26 -22.90
CA GLN A 496 -17.95 -29.24 -23.83
C GLN A 496 -16.84 -30.13 -24.37
N ASP A 497 -17.07 -31.45 -24.34
CA ASP A 497 -16.16 -32.48 -24.85
C ASP A 497 -14.80 -32.57 -24.11
N GLU A 498 -14.74 -32.07 -22.87
CA GLU A 498 -13.54 -32.11 -22.01
C GLU A 498 -13.81 -32.86 -20.69
N GLU A 499 -12.88 -33.72 -20.27
CA GLU A 499 -12.91 -34.40 -18.97
C GLU A 499 -12.19 -33.54 -17.90
N ALA A 500 -12.79 -33.42 -16.72
CA ALA A 500 -12.19 -32.72 -15.58
C ALA A 500 -12.11 -33.63 -14.35
N LEU A 501 -10.98 -33.60 -13.66
CA LEU A 501 -10.74 -34.37 -12.43
C LEU A 501 -11.42 -33.73 -11.20
N ASP A 502 -11.65 -32.42 -11.23
CA ASP A 502 -12.28 -31.65 -10.17
C ASP A 502 -13.20 -30.55 -10.72
N TRP A 503 -13.95 -29.90 -9.83
CA TRP A 503 -14.79 -28.75 -10.17
C TRP A 503 -14.08 -27.40 -9.94
N GLY A 504 -12.93 -27.41 -9.25
CA GLY A 504 -12.18 -26.21 -8.90
C GLY A 504 -11.33 -25.68 -10.04
N GLY A 505 -10.63 -26.56 -10.76
CA GLY A 505 -9.82 -26.24 -11.93
C GLY A 505 -10.63 -25.57 -13.04
N PRO A 506 -11.67 -26.24 -13.59
CA PRO A 506 -12.52 -25.67 -14.64
C PRO A 506 -13.17 -24.34 -14.26
N ARG A 507 -13.56 -24.18 -13.00
CA ARG A 507 -14.13 -22.92 -12.50
C ARG A 507 -13.11 -21.79 -12.57
N ARG A 508 -11.91 -21.98 -12.01
CA ARG A 508 -10.84 -20.95 -12.02
C ARG A 508 -10.47 -20.58 -13.45
N GLU A 509 -10.32 -21.58 -14.32
CA GLU A 509 -10.01 -21.37 -15.73
C GLU A 509 -11.13 -20.60 -16.44
N TRP A 510 -12.40 -20.95 -16.20
CA TRP A 510 -13.52 -20.23 -16.78
C TRP A 510 -13.54 -18.76 -16.39
N PHE A 511 -13.36 -18.43 -15.10
CA PHE A 511 -13.25 -17.03 -14.66
C PHE A 511 -12.11 -16.29 -15.33
N GLU A 512 -10.95 -16.94 -15.47
CA GLU A 512 -9.81 -16.34 -16.16
C GLU A 512 -10.11 -16.03 -17.64
N LEU A 513 -10.63 -17.02 -18.37
CA LEU A 513 -10.89 -16.90 -19.79
C LEU A 513 -12.06 -15.95 -20.08
N ILE A 514 -13.12 -15.96 -19.28
CA ILE A 514 -14.28 -15.07 -19.49
C ILE A 514 -13.92 -13.62 -19.14
N CYS A 515 -13.08 -13.38 -18.12
CA CYS A 515 -12.53 -12.04 -17.86
C CYS A 515 -11.71 -11.54 -19.05
N LYS A 516 -10.79 -12.36 -19.59
CA LYS A 516 -10.05 -12.02 -20.82
C LYS A 516 -11.00 -11.73 -21.97
N ALA A 517 -11.98 -12.61 -22.22
CA ALA A 517 -12.92 -12.45 -23.31
C ALA A 517 -13.84 -11.22 -23.20
N LEU A 518 -14.04 -10.64 -22.00
CA LEU A 518 -14.85 -9.44 -21.78
C LEU A 518 -14.04 -8.16 -21.75
N PHE A 519 -12.90 -8.17 -21.05
CA PHE A 519 -12.15 -6.97 -20.69
C PHE A 519 -10.91 -6.75 -21.58
N ASP A 520 -10.48 -7.77 -22.33
CA ASP A 520 -9.51 -7.55 -23.40
C ASP A 520 -10.15 -6.75 -24.54
N THR A 521 -9.34 -5.95 -25.24
CA THR A 521 -9.82 -5.05 -26.30
C THR A 521 -10.17 -5.76 -27.59
N THR A 522 -9.84 -7.05 -27.71
CA THR A 522 -10.08 -7.88 -28.90
C THR A 522 -11.56 -7.87 -29.33
N ASN A 523 -12.50 -7.93 -28.39
CA ASN A 523 -13.92 -7.93 -28.69
C ASN A 523 -14.53 -6.51 -28.85
N GLN A 524 -13.77 -5.45 -28.55
CA GLN A 524 -14.19 -4.04 -28.55
C GLN A 524 -15.32 -3.65 -27.57
N LEU A 525 -15.68 -4.49 -26.60
CA LEU A 525 -16.57 -4.11 -25.50
C LEU A 525 -15.88 -3.12 -24.57
N PHE A 526 -14.59 -3.36 -24.30
CA PHE A 526 -13.67 -2.41 -23.70
C PHE A 526 -12.64 -1.98 -24.75
N THR A 527 -12.07 -0.80 -24.57
CA THR A 527 -11.05 -0.21 -25.44
C THR A 527 -9.90 0.36 -24.61
N ARG A 528 -8.83 0.77 -25.26
CA ARG A 528 -7.75 1.57 -24.67
C ARG A 528 -7.79 2.98 -25.27
N PHE A 529 -7.28 3.97 -24.55
CA PHE A 529 -7.09 5.32 -25.08
C PHE A 529 -5.85 5.41 -25.99
N SER A 530 -4.86 4.53 -25.79
CA SER A 530 -3.72 4.36 -26.70
C SER A 530 -3.60 2.90 -27.13
N ASP A 531 -3.06 2.67 -28.33
CA ASP A 531 -2.89 1.31 -28.91
C ASP A 531 -1.75 0.51 -28.26
N THR A 532 -1.19 0.98 -27.15
CA THR A 532 -0.12 0.28 -26.44
C THR A 532 -0.67 -0.90 -25.63
N ASN A 533 0.05 -2.02 -25.59
CA ASN A 533 -0.35 -3.18 -24.77
C ASN A 533 -0.31 -2.90 -23.25
N GLN A 534 0.37 -1.83 -22.83
CA GLN A 534 0.38 -1.39 -21.45
C GLN A 534 -0.87 -0.58 -21.08
N ALA A 535 -1.56 0.02 -22.04
CA ALA A 535 -2.69 0.89 -21.75
C ALA A 535 -3.82 0.16 -21.02
N LEU A 536 -4.40 0.88 -20.08
CA LEU A 536 -5.51 0.42 -19.26
C LEU A 536 -6.80 0.36 -20.10
N VAL A 537 -7.71 -0.53 -19.72
CA VAL A 537 -8.95 -0.77 -20.44
C VAL A 537 -10.10 0.07 -19.86
N HIS A 538 -10.89 0.65 -20.74
CA HIS A 538 -12.03 1.54 -20.47
C HIS A 538 -13.26 1.07 -21.25
N PRO A 539 -14.50 1.27 -20.77
CA PRO A 539 -15.69 0.97 -21.58
C PRO A 539 -15.64 1.67 -22.94
N ASN A 540 -16.05 0.99 -24.01
CA ASN A 540 -15.98 1.53 -25.37
C ASN A 540 -17.30 2.23 -25.78
N PRO A 541 -17.33 3.58 -25.88
CA PRO A 541 -18.51 4.31 -26.33
C PRO A 541 -18.80 4.09 -27.83
N ASN A 542 -17.80 3.66 -28.60
CA ASN A 542 -17.89 3.43 -30.04
C ASN A 542 -17.89 1.94 -30.40
N ARG A 543 -18.30 1.08 -29.47
CA ARG A 543 -18.35 -0.39 -29.68
C ARG A 543 -19.23 -0.77 -30.89
N PRO A 544 -18.95 -1.92 -31.53
CA PRO A 544 -19.84 -2.49 -32.53
C PRO A 544 -21.29 -2.64 -32.06
N THR A 545 -22.26 -2.34 -32.93
CA THR A 545 -23.70 -2.31 -32.59
C THR A 545 -24.28 -3.64 -32.12
N HIS A 546 -23.64 -4.77 -32.44
CA HIS A 546 -24.06 -6.09 -31.95
C HIS A 546 -23.76 -6.30 -30.46
N LEU A 547 -22.80 -5.56 -29.89
CA LEU A 547 -22.45 -5.58 -28.47
C LEU A 547 -23.40 -4.66 -27.69
N ARG A 548 -24.50 -5.24 -27.22
CA ARG A 548 -25.57 -4.47 -26.54
C ARG A 548 -25.18 -4.13 -25.09
N LEU A 549 -25.83 -3.10 -24.53
CA LEU A 549 -25.64 -2.66 -23.14
C LEU A 549 -25.76 -3.79 -22.09
N LYS A 550 -26.58 -4.81 -22.38
CA LYS A 550 -26.76 -6.01 -21.54
C LYS A 550 -25.47 -6.80 -21.31
N MET A 551 -24.48 -6.68 -22.20
CA MET A 551 -23.16 -7.29 -22.03
C MET A 551 -22.37 -6.62 -20.91
N TYR A 552 -22.53 -5.30 -20.72
CA TYR A 552 -21.97 -4.63 -19.54
C TYR A 552 -22.66 -5.09 -18.26
N GLU A 553 -23.99 -5.30 -18.26
CA GLU A 553 -24.66 -5.90 -17.09
C GLU A 553 -24.08 -7.29 -16.77
N PHE A 554 -23.84 -8.13 -17.78
CA PHE A 554 -23.20 -9.43 -17.59
C PHE A 554 -21.77 -9.29 -17.03
N ALA A 555 -20.98 -8.36 -17.55
CA ALA A 555 -19.64 -8.07 -17.05
C ALA A 555 -19.66 -7.59 -15.59
N GLY A 556 -20.62 -6.74 -15.24
CA GLY A 556 -20.85 -6.30 -13.85
C GLY A 556 -21.22 -7.45 -12.93
N ARG A 557 -22.14 -8.33 -13.35
CA ARG A 557 -22.49 -9.55 -12.59
C ARG A 557 -21.29 -10.48 -12.40
N LEU A 558 -20.45 -10.63 -13.43
CA LEU A 558 -19.24 -11.43 -13.35
C LEU A 558 -18.23 -10.86 -12.33
N VAL A 559 -18.01 -9.54 -12.32
CA VAL A 559 -17.15 -8.89 -11.33
C VAL A 559 -17.74 -9.05 -9.92
N GLY A 560 -19.05 -8.79 -9.77
CA GLY A 560 -19.75 -9.02 -8.50
C GLY A 560 -19.65 -10.47 -8.02
N LYS A 561 -19.66 -11.42 -8.95
CA LYS A 561 -19.48 -12.85 -8.68
C LYS A 561 -18.07 -13.16 -8.20
N CYS A 562 -17.04 -12.58 -8.82
CA CYS A 562 -15.64 -12.74 -8.38
C CYS A 562 -15.44 -12.25 -6.94
N LEU A 563 -16.00 -11.08 -6.62
CA LEU A 563 -15.97 -10.50 -5.27
C LEU A 563 -16.71 -11.37 -4.26
N TYR A 564 -17.91 -11.86 -4.62
CA TYR A 564 -18.68 -12.75 -3.76
C TYR A 564 -17.97 -14.09 -3.48
N GLU A 565 -17.46 -14.77 -4.51
CA GLU A 565 -16.71 -16.02 -4.34
C GLU A 565 -15.47 -15.82 -3.46
N SER A 566 -14.74 -14.73 -3.68
CA SER A 566 -13.56 -14.39 -2.87
C SER A 566 -13.91 -14.11 -1.40
N ALA A 567 -15.10 -13.57 -1.13
CA ALA A 567 -15.59 -13.37 0.23
C ALA A 567 -15.92 -14.69 0.97
N LEU A 568 -16.10 -15.82 0.28
CA LEU A 568 -16.35 -17.13 0.91
C LEU A 568 -15.09 -17.76 1.51
N GLY A 569 -13.90 -17.26 1.14
CA GLY A 569 -12.61 -17.68 1.70
C GLY A 569 -11.55 -17.98 0.65
N GLY A 570 -10.30 -18.15 1.09
CA GLY A 570 -9.14 -18.29 0.20
C GLY A 570 -9.23 -19.43 -0.83
N ALA A 571 -9.91 -20.53 -0.48
CA ALA A 571 -10.10 -21.67 -1.40
C ALA A 571 -11.02 -21.35 -2.60
N TYR A 572 -11.87 -20.34 -2.48
CA TYR A 572 -12.84 -19.93 -3.50
C TYR A 572 -12.39 -18.68 -4.26
N LYS A 573 -11.25 -18.08 -3.90
CA LYS A 573 -10.75 -16.83 -4.46
C LYS A 573 -10.78 -16.82 -5.99
N GLN A 574 -11.55 -15.90 -6.57
CA GLN A 574 -11.62 -15.63 -8.00
C GLN A 574 -11.21 -14.18 -8.23
N LEU A 575 -10.14 -13.98 -9.00
CA LEU A 575 -9.61 -12.66 -9.30
C LEU A 575 -10.08 -12.22 -10.68
N VAL A 576 -10.46 -10.95 -10.78
CA VAL A 576 -10.77 -10.32 -12.06
C VAL A 576 -9.47 -10.15 -12.84
N ARG A 577 -9.43 -10.65 -14.07
CA ARG A 577 -8.30 -10.47 -14.99
C ARG A 577 -8.55 -9.29 -15.90
N ALA A 578 -8.28 -8.09 -15.39
CA ALA A 578 -8.38 -6.84 -16.14
C ALA A 578 -7.49 -5.76 -15.52
N ARG A 579 -7.00 -4.86 -16.37
CA ARG A 579 -6.23 -3.66 -15.97
C ARG A 579 -7.07 -2.43 -16.29
N PHE A 580 -8.04 -2.15 -15.42
CA PHE A 580 -9.00 -1.06 -15.64
C PHE A 580 -8.36 0.31 -15.49
N THR A 581 -8.84 1.29 -16.26
CA THR A 581 -8.53 2.71 -16.05
C THR A 581 -8.95 3.17 -14.66
N ARG A 582 -8.21 4.11 -14.08
CA ARG A 582 -8.50 4.69 -12.76
C ARG A 582 -9.83 5.42 -12.75
N SER A 583 -10.14 6.16 -13.80
CA SER A 583 -11.45 6.80 -13.95
C SER A 583 -12.62 5.82 -13.97
N PHE A 584 -12.46 4.61 -14.53
CA PHE A 584 -13.52 3.60 -14.50
C PHE A 584 -13.70 3.01 -13.09
N LEU A 585 -12.61 2.75 -12.37
CA LEU A 585 -12.66 2.32 -10.97
C LEU A 585 -13.32 3.40 -10.09
N ALA A 586 -12.93 4.67 -10.27
CA ALA A 586 -13.55 5.82 -9.64
C ALA A 586 -15.05 5.90 -9.92
N GLN A 587 -15.49 5.62 -11.15
CA GLN A 587 -16.91 5.55 -11.49
C GLN A 587 -17.64 4.38 -10.82
N ILE A 588 -17.00 3.21 -10.66
CA ILE A 588 -17.59 2.05 -9.96
C ILE A 588 -17.89 2.40 -8.51
N ILE A 589 -16.94 3.03 -7.82
CA ILE A 589 -17.21 3.50 -6.47
C ILE A 589 -18.18 4.65 -6.52
N GLY A 590 -18.13 5.55 -7.51
CA GLY A 590 -19.03 6.68 -7.74
C GLY A 590 -18.43 8.03 -7.32
N LEU A 591 -17.11 8.16 -7.51
CA LEU A 591 -16.38 9.42 -7.42
C LEU A 591 -16.55 10.23 -8.71
N ARG A 592 -16.32 11.54 -8.60
CA ARG A 592 -16.29 12.45 -9.76
C ARG A 592 -14.96 12.36 -10.47
N MET A 593 -14.95 12.73 -11.76
CA MET A 593 -13.72 12.70 -12.54
C MET A 593 -12.83 13.90 -12.22
N HIS A 594 -11.53 13.65 -12.14
CA HIS A 594 -10.49 14.65 -11.95
C HIS A 594 -9.47 14.56 -13.10
N TYR A 595 -8.87 15.69 -13.49
CA TYR A 595 -7.92 15.71 -14.63
C TYR A 595 -6.69 14.81 -14.41
N LYS A 596 -6.32 14.54 -13.15
CA LYS A 596 -5.21 13.64 -12.80
C LYS A 596 -5.38 12.23 -13.35
N TYR A 597 -6.61 11.75 -13.55
CA TYR A 597 -6.82 10.42 -14.14
C TYR A 597 -6.29 10.31 -15.58
N PHE A 598 -6.17 11.43 -16.31
CA PHE A 598 -5.54 11.39 -17.63
C PHE A 598 -4.09 10.92 -17.57
N GLU A 599 -3.36 11.17 -16.47
CA GLU A 599 -1.96 10.74 -16.36
C GLU A 599 -1.81 9.21 -16.49
N THR A 600 -2.77 8.46 -15.96
CA THR A 600 -2.77 6.99 -16.04
C THR A 600 -3.58 6.47 -17.23
N ASP A 601 -4.72 7.08 -17.52
CA ASP A 601 -5.72 6.54 -18.43
C ASP A 601 -5.45 6.94 -19.90
N ASP A 602 -5.01 8.17 -20.12
CA ASP A 602 -4.62 8.72 -21.43
C ASP A 602 -3.31 9.54 -21.32
N PRO A 603 -2.16 8.87 -21.13
CA PRO A 603 -0.87 9.52 -20.87
C PRO A 603 -0.44 10.52 -21.95
N GLU A 604 -0.83 10.28 -23.20
CA GLU A 604 -0.48 11.15 -24.33
C GLU A 604 -1.28 12.45 -24.28
N PHE A 605 -2.59 12.36 -24.02
CA PHE A 605 -3.44 13.54 -23.82
C PHE A 605 -3.03 14.36 -22.60
N TYR A 606 -2.62 13.68 -21.51
CA TYR A 606 -2.12 14.34 -20.32
C TYR A 606 -0.87 15.17 -20.63
N LYS A 607 0.15 14.57 -21.25
CA LYS A 607 1.42 15.24 -21.58
C LYS A 607 1.23 16.41 -22.54
N SER A 608 0.35 16.25 -23.54
CA SER A 608 0.17 17.24 -24.60
C SER A 608 -0.74 18.41 -24.17
N LYS A 609 -2.00 18.13 -23.81
CA LYS A 609 -3.01 19.18 -23.57
C LYS A 609 -3.10 19.58 -22.10
N VAL A 610 -3.12 18.60 -21.19
CA VAL A 610 -3.33 18.87 -19.75
C VAL A 610 -2.13 19.57 -19.12
N CYS A 611 -0.92 19.02 -19.26
CA CYS A 611 0.30 19.65 -18.74
C CYS A 611 0.55 21.02 -19.35
N PHE A 612 0.21 21.22 -20.62
CA PHE A 612 0.33 22.53 -21.27
C PHE A 612 -0.57 23.56 -20.59
N ILE A 613 -1.86 23.26 -20.38
CA ILE A 613 -2.80 24.15 -19.71
C ILE A 613 -2.38 24.44 -18.25
N LEU A 614 -1.88 23.43 -17.53
CA LEU A 614 -1.43 23.59 -16.15
C LEU A 614 -0.25 24.57 -16.04
N ASN A 615 0.72 24.45 -16.95
CA ASN A 615 2.01 25.14 -16.83
C ASN A 615 2.13 26.44 -17.65
N ASN A 616 1.15 26.76 -18.50
CA ASN A 616 1.16 27.96 -19.33
C ASN A 616 0.03 28.93 -18.95
N ASP A 617 0.17 30.17 -19.40
CA ASP A 617 -0.85 31.22 -19.31
C ASP A 617 -1.95 30.98 -20.37
N MET A 618 -3.21 31.14 -19.96
CA MET A 618 -4.39 30.89 -20.81
C MET A 618 -4.92 32.12 -21.55
N SER A 619 -4.35 33.31 -21.31
CA SER A 619 -4.83 34.59 -21.87
C SER A 619 -4.93 34.62 -23.40
N GLU A 620 -4.03 33.93 -24.12
CA GLU A 620 -3.96 33.93 -25.59
C GLU A 620 -4.44 32.61 -26.24
N MET A 621 -4.93 31.65 -25.46
CA MET A 621 -5.21 30.30 -25.97
C MET A 621 -6.59 30.13 -26.63
N GLU A 622 -7.46 31.13 -26.47
CA GLU A 622 -8.84 31.17 -27.00
C GLU A 622 -9.68 29.90 -26.70
N LEU A 623 -9.30 29.13 -25.68
CA LEU A 623 -10.06 27.96 -25.27
C LEU A 623 -11.39 28.39 -24.64
N VAL A 624 -12.44 27.62 -24.93
CA VAL A 624 -13.76 27.75 -24.32
C VAL A 624 -14.14 26.45 -23.60
N PHE A 625 -15.17 26.48 -22.76
CA PHE A 625 -15.68 25.30 -22.05
C PHE A 625 -16.51 24.39 -22.99
N ALA A 626 -15.95 24.03 -24.15
CA ALA A 626 -16.53 23.11 -25.12
C ALA A 626 -15.45 22.27 -25.80
N GLU A 627 -15.81 21.07 -26.26
CA GLU A 627 -14.96 20.18 -27.04
C GLU A 627 -15.49 20.03 -28.46
N GLU A 628 -14.60 20.24 -29.43
CA GLU A 628 -14.85 20.03 -30.84
C GLU A 628 -14.58 18.56 -31.21
N LYS A 629 -15.58 17.91 -31.80
CA LYS A 629 -15.46 16.57 -32.39
C LYS A 629 -15.36 16.70 -33.90
N TYR A 630 -14.32 16.09 -34.46
CA TYR A 630 -14.07 16.03 -35.89
C TYR A 630 -14.40 14.63 -36.41
N ASN A 631 -14.98 14.55 -37.61
CA ASN A 631 -15.28 13.27 -38.25
C ASN A 631 -14.03 12.66 -38.92
N LYS A 632 -14.16 11.44 -39.47
CA LYS A 632 -13.04 10.73 -40.13
C LYS A 632 -12.47 11.47 -41.36
N SER A 633 -13.22 12.41 -41.94
CA SER A 633 -12.78 13.30 -43.03
C SER A 633 -12.12 14.60 -42.54
N GLY A 634 -11.95 14.78 -41.23
CA GLY A 634 -11.33 15.96 -40.64
C GLY A 634 -12.22 17.20 -40.58
N GLN A 635 -13.53 17.06 -40.84
CA GLN A 635 -14.48 18.17 -40.72
C GLN A 635 -15.06 18.23 -39.31
N LEU A 636 -15.32 19.44 -38.82
CA LEU A 636 -16.02 19.65 -37.54
C LEU A 636 -17.41 19.02 -37.63
N ASP A 637 -17.63 17.98 -36.83
CA ASP A 637 -18.88 17.23 -36.75
C ASP A 637 -19.81 17.82 -35.70
N LYS A 638 -19.28 18.09 -34.50
CA LYS A 638 -20.06 18.58 -33.37
C LYS A 638 -19.22 19.37 -32.39
N VAL A 639 -19.79 20.45 -31.84
CA VAL A 639 -19.27 21.12 -30.65
C VAL A 639 -20.08 20.66 -29.45
N VAL A 640 -19.41 20.11 -28.43
CA VAL A 640 -20.04 19.62 -27.21
C VAL A 640 -19.66 20.53 -26.06
N GLU A 641 -20.60 21.30 -25.55
CA GLU A 641 -20.37 22.14 -24.37
C GLU A 641 -20.15 21.27 -23.11
N LEU A 642 -19.12 21.60 -22.34
CA LEU A 642 -18.79 20.91 -21.08
C LEU A 642 -19.71 21.33 -19.92
N MET A 643 -20.31 22.50 -20.04
CA MET A 643 -21.32 23.07 -19.14
C MET A 643 -22.27 23.96 -19.94
N THR A 644 -23.44 24.27 -19.39
CA THR A 644 -24.41 25.15 -20.04
C THR A 644 -23.80 26.53 -20.36
N GLY A 645 -23.82 26.94 -21.62
CA GLY A 645 -23.19 28.19 -22.08
C GLY A 645 -21.67 28.10 -22.15
N GLY A 646 -21.13 26.88 -22.17
CA GLY A 646 -19.70 26.61 -22.14
C GLY A 646 -18.98 27.14 -23.38
N ALA A 647 -19.62 27.14 -24.55
CA ALA A 647 -19.00 27.66 -25.77
C ALA A 647 -18.82 29.19 -25.75
N GLN A 648 -19.51 29.92 -24.86
CA GLN A 648 -19.33 31.38 -24.66
C GLN A 648 -18.48 31.70 -23.43
N THR A 649 -18.04 30.70 -22.67
CA THR A 649 -17.25 30.89 -21.45
C THR A 649 -15.77 30.68 -21.78
N PRO A 650 -14.93 31.72 -21.75
CA PRO A 650 -13.51 31.57 -22.02
C PRO A 650 -12.78 30.91 -20.84
N VAL A 651 -11.76 30.12 -21.17
CA VAL A 651 -10.82 29.57 -20.19
C VAL A 651 -9.79 30.63 -19.83
N THR A 652 -9.61 30.85 -18.53
CA THR A 652 -8.71 31.84 -17.93
C THR A 652 -7.84 31.14 -16.88
N ASN A 653 -6.76 31.80 -16.43
CA ASN A 653 -5.90 31.26 -15.37
C ASN A 653 -6.67 30.95 -14.07
N ALA A 654 -7.73 31.71 -13.78
CA ALA A 654 -8.56 31.50 -12.58
C ALA A 654 -9.50 30.29 -12.68
N ASN A 655 -9.89 29.87 -13.90
CA ASN A 655 -10.87 28.79 -14.09
C ASN A 655 -10.31 27.55 -14.81
N LYS A 656 -9.03 27.55 -15.21
CA LYS A 656 -8.40 26.46 -16.00
C LYS A 656 -8.46 25.09 -15.33
N ILE A 657 -8.35 25.02 -14.00
CA ILE A 657 -8.48 23.75 -13.25
C ILE A 657 -9.92 23.21 -13.35
N PHE A 658 -10.91 24.09 -13.27
CA PHE A 658 -12.32 23.70 -13.41
C PHE A 658 -12.63 23.21 -14.83
N TYR A 659 -12.08 23.89 -15.85
CA TYR A 659 -12.13 23.42 -17.24
C TYR A 659 -11.55 22.01 -17.39
N LEU A 660 -10.36 21.75 -16.83
CA LEU A 660 -9.71 20.44 -16.91
C LEU A 660 -10.53 19.33 -16.22
N ASN A 661 -11.15 19.62 -15.07
CA ASN A 661 -12.02 18.66 -14.39
C ASN A 661 -13.31 18.36 -15.18
N LEU A 662 -13.94 19.37 -15.77
CA LEU A 662 -15.10 19.15 -16.66
C LEU A 662 -14.71 18.39 -17.92
N LEU A 663 -13.52 18.64 -18.46
CA LEU A 663 -12.98 17.92 -19.61
C LEU A 663 -12.77 16.44 -19.28
N ALA A 664 -12.24 16.12 -18.09
CA ALA A 664 -12.14 14.76 -17.57
C ALA A 664 -13.53 14.11 -17.41
N GLN A 665 -14.49 14.83 -16.81
CA GLN A 665 -15.87 14.35 -16.65
C GLN A 665 -16.53 14.03 -17.99
N TYR A 666 -16.26 14.82 -19.02
CA TYR A 666 -16.78 14.55 -20.36
C TYR A 666 -16.11 13.34 -21.01
N ARG A 667 -14.78 13.33 -21.13
CA ARG A 667 -14.03 12.31 -21.90
C ARG A 667 -14.00 10.94 -21.22
N LEU A 668 -13.93 10.89 -19.89
CA LEU A 668 -13.73 9.64 -19.14
C LEU A 668 -15.03 9.05 -18.56
N ALA A 669 -16.13 9.81 -18.50
CA ALA A 669 -17.37 9.34 -17.87
C ALA A 669 -18.62 9.62 -18.70
N SER A 670 -18.84 10.87 -19.13
CA SER A 670 -20.10 11.25 -19.78
C SER A 670 -20.34 10.51 -21.09
N GLN A 671 -19.27 10.19 -21.83
CA GLN A 671 -19.36 9.43 -23.09
C GLN A 671 -19.72 7.95 -22.89
N VAL A 672 -19.48 7.39 -21.72
CA VAL A 672 -19.68 5.97 -21.39
C VAL A 672 -20.75 5.76 -20.32
N LYS A 673 -21.61 6.77 -20.10
CA LYS A 673 -22.56 6.80 -18.99
C LYS A 673 -23.51 5.59 -19.01
N GLU A 674 -24.09 5.27 -20.16
CA GLU A 674 -25.05 4.15 -20.27
C GLU A 674 -24.37 2.80 -20.03
N GLU A 675 -23.14 2.63 -20.52
CA GLU A 675 -22.32 1.44 -20.38
C GLU A 675 -21.98 1.18 -18.91
N VAL A 676 -21.52 2.23 -18.21
CA VAL A 676 -21.18 2.19 -16.79
C VAL A 676 -22.43 1.95 -15.94
N GLU A 677 -23.57 2.60 -16.25
CA GLU A 677 -24.83 2.36 -15.54
C GLU A 677 -25.30 0.91 -15.64
N HIS A 678 -25.17 0.28 -16.82
CA HIS A 678 -25.50 -1.14 -16.99
C HIS A 678 -24.49 -2.04 -16.28
N PHE A 679 -23.20 -1.72 -16.34
CA PHE A 679 -22.18 -2.44 -15.56
C PHE A 679 -22.49 -2.40 -14.06
N LEU A 680 -22.73 -1.22 -13.51
CA LEU A 680 -23.11 -1.01 -12.12
C LEU A 680 -24.40 -1.73 -11.75
N LYS A 681 -25.41 -1.71 -12.63
CA LYS A 681 -26.66 -2.45 -12.41
C LYS A 681 -26.38 -3.95 -12.20
N GLY A 682 -25.55 -4.56 -13.04
CA GLY A 682 -25.18 -5.97 -12.89
C GLY A 682 -24.34 -6.25 -11.64
N LEU A 683 -23.37 -5.37 -11.34
CA LEU A 683 -22.53 -5.46 -10.14
C LEU A 683 -23.37 -5.38 -8.85
N ASN A 684 -24.29 -4.41 -8.80
CA ASN A 684 -25.11 -4.08 -7.64
C ASN A 684 -26.16 -5.14 -7.29
N GLU A 685 -26.46 -6.09 -8.19
CA GLU A 685 -27.28 -7.27 -7.89
C GLU A 685 -26.59 -8.22 -6.88
N LEU A 686 -25.26 -8.28 -6.91
CA LEU A 686 -24.46 -9.11 -6.02
C LEU A 686 -23.77 -8.31 -4.93
N VAL A 687 -23.24 -7.13 -5.22
CA VAL A 687 -22.46 -6.33 -4.28
C VAL A 687 -23.15 -4.98 -4.07
N PRO A 688 -23.77 -4.71 -2.92
CA PRO A 688 -24.37 -3.41 -2.66
C PRO A 688 -23.36 -2.26 -2.85
N GLU A 689 -23.75 -1.24 -3.62
CA GLU A 689 -22.93 -0.08 -4.00
C GLU A 689 -22.20 0.56 -2.80
N ASN A 690 -22.87 0.65 -1.65
CA ASN A 690 -22.31 1.27 -0.44
C ASN A 690 -21.14 0.49 0.18
N LEU A 691 -21.02 -0.82 -0.11
CA LEU A 691 -19.92 -1.63 0.42
C LEU A 691 -18.62 -1.39 -0.34
N LEU A 692 -18.68 -1.00 -1.62
CA LEU A 692 -17.49 -0.68 -2.40
C LEU A 692 -16.98 0.74 -2.13
N ALA A 693 -17.86 1.64 -1.68
CA ALA A 693 -17.54 3.04 -1.39
C ALA A 693 -16.51 3.26 -0.25
N ILE A 694 -16.13 2.20 0.47
CA ILE A 694 -15.10 2.25 1.53
C ILE A 694 -13.67 2.21 0.97
N PHE A 695 -13.53 1.78 -0.28
CA PHE A 695 -12.26 1.65 -0.98
C PHE A 695 -12.02 2.86 -1.88
N ASP A 696 -10.75 3.27 -2.02
CA ASP A 696 -10.31 4.12 -3.13
C ASP A 696 -10.13 3.32 -4.44
N GLU A 697 -9.72 3.97 -5.54
CA GLU A 697 -9.55 3.31 -6.83
C GLU A 697 -8.41 2.26 -6.84
N ASN A 698 -7.35 2.49 -6.07
CA ASN A 698 -6.20 1.59 -5.99
C ASN A 698 -6.51 0.37 -5.14
N GLU A 699 -7.16 0.58 -4.00
CA GLU A 699 -7.68 -0.47 -3.12
C GLU A 699 -8.75 -1.31 -3.83
N LEU A 700 -9.64 -0.69 -4.63
CA LEU A 700 -10.64 -1.41 -5.41
C LEU A 700 -9.99 -2.33 -6.45
N GLU A 701 -8.94 -1.85 -7.13
CA GLU A 701 -8.14 -2.71 -8.03
C GLU A 701 -7.54 -3.88 -7.26
N LEU A 702 -6.91 -3.65 -6.10
CA LEU A 702 -6.33 -4.73 -5.28
C LEU A 702 -7.39 -5.73 -4.81
N LEU A 703 -8.58 -5.27 -4.43
CA LEU A 703 -9.70 -6.12 -4.03
C LEU A 703 -10.18 -7.02 -5.19
N MET A 704 -10.35 -6.43 -6.38
CA MET A 704 -10.87 -7.14 -7.56
C MET A 704 -9.83 -8.05 -8.21
N CYS A 705 -8.61 -7.54 -8.36
CA CYS A 705 -7.57 -8.07 -9.23
C CYS A 705 -6.45 -8.76 -8.44
N GLY A 706 -6.37 -8.55 -7.12
CA GLY A 706 -5.34 -9.08 -6.23
C GLY A 706 -4.01 -8.34 -6.33
N THR A 707 -3.04 -8.77 -5.51
CA THR A 707 -1.67 -8.22 -5.46
C THR A 707 -0.76 -8.72 -6.57
N GLY A 708 -1.22 -9.68 -7.39
CA GLY A 708 -0.36 -10.39 -8.34
C GLY A 708 0.71 -11.26 -7.66
N ASP A 709 1.62 -11.79 -8.49
CA ASP A 709 2.87 -12.44 -8.06
C ASP A 709 4.03 -11.67 -8.69
N ILE A 710 4.47 -10.61 -8.00
CA ILE A 710 5.47 -9.67 -8.51
C ILE A 710 6.86 -10.23 -8.20
N SER A 711 7.58 -10.61 -9.25
CA SER A 711 8.96 -11.08 -9.15
C SER A 711 9.93 -9.92 -9.03
N VAL A 712 10.58 -9.78 -7.88
CA VAL A 712 11.61 -8.75 -7.64
C VAL A 712 12.84 -8.97 -8.53
N SER A 713 13.15 -10.22 -8.89
CA SER A 713 14.25 -10.52 -9.80
C SER A 713 13.94 -10.07 -11.23
N ASP A 714 12.71 -10.30 -11.71
CA ASP A 714 12.25 -9.81 -13.02
C ASP A 714 12.22 -8.28 -13.06
N PHE A 715 11.73 -7.66 -11.98
CA PHE A 715 11.71 -6.21 -11.82
C PHE A 715 13.11 -5.63 -11.94
N LYS A 716 14.07 -6.17 -11.18
CA LYS A 716 15.45 -5.69 -11.19
C LYS A 716 16.15 -5.90 -12.53
N ALA A 717 15.85 -6.99 -13.23
CA ALA A 717 16.45 -7.31 -14.52
C ALA A 717 16.06 -6.33 -15.63
N HIS A 718 14.87 -5.74 -15.54
CA HIS A 718 14.29 -4.88 -16.58
C HIS A 718 14.20 -3.40 -16.20
N ALA A 719 14.62 -3.02 -14.99
CA ALA A 719 14.68 -1.64 -14.54
C ALA A 719 15.97 -0.94 -14.98
N VAL A 720 15.84 0.25 -15.57
CA VAL A 720 16.96 1.07 -16.05
C VAL A 720 17.24 2.21 -15.08
N VAL A 721 18.49 2.34 -14.62
CA VAL A 721 18.91 3.45 -13.73
C VAL A 721 19.50 4.59 -14.55
N ILE A 722 18.89 5.78 -14.46
CA ILE A 722 19.26 6.97 -15.24
C ILE A 722 19.85 8.03 -14.31
N GLY A 723 21.05 8.52 -14.65
CA GLY A 723 21.76 9.55 -13.90
C GLY A 723 22.28 9.08 -12.54
N GLY A 724 22.56 10.05 -11.67
CA GLY A 724 22.98 9.85 -10.29
C GLY A 724 24.50 9.85 -10.07
N SER A 725 24.90 10.26 -8.86
CA SER A 725 26.29 10.20 -8.40
C SER A 725 26.77 8.76 -8.23
N TRP A 726 28.09 8.58 -8.04
CA TRP A 726 28.63 7.26 -7.68
C TRP A 726 27.95 6.69 -6.41
N HIS A 727 27.74 7.53 -5.40
CA HIS A 727 27.03 7.13 -4.17
C HIS A 727 25.60 6.68 -4.47
N PHE A 728 24.86 7.39 -5.32
CA PHE A 728 23.52 6.98 -5.72
C PHE A 728 23.52 5.60 -6.40
N ARG A 729 24.35 5.43 -7.44
CA ARG A 729 24.38 4.20 -8.26
C ARG A 729 24.89 2.99 -7.48
N GLU A 730 25.86 3.15 -6.59
CA GLU A 730 26.49 2.05 -5.87
C GLU A 730 25.92 1.77 -4.49
N LYS A 731 25.41 2.78 -3.77
CA LYS A 731 24.89 2.64 -2.41
C LYS A 731 23.36 2.71 -2.39
N VAL A 732 22.80 3.84 -2.83
CA VAL A 732 21.34 4.07 -2.78
C VAL A 732 20.59 3.02 -3.58
N MET A 733 21.05 2.67 -4.78
CA MET A 733 20.41 1.61 -5.57
C MET A 733 20.50 0.22 -4.93
N ARG A 734 21.60 -0.10 -4.24
CA ARG A 734 21.73 -1.36 -3.50
C ARG A 734 20.73 -1.40 -2.34
N TRP A 735 20.58 -0.29 -1.62
CA TRP A 735 19.59 -0.15 -0.55
C TRP A 735 18.17 -0.25 -1.10
N PHE A 736 17.86 0.46 -2.18
CA PHE A 736 16.55 0.40 -2.85
C PHE A 736 16.15 -1.04 -3.18
N TRP A 737 17.00 -1.80 -3.88
CA TRP A 737 16.66 -3.19 -4.22
C TRP A 737 16.57 -4.11 -2.99
N THR A 738 17.33 -3.80 -1.93
CA THR A 738 17.23 -4.52 -0.65
C THR A 738 15.89 -4.23 0.02
N VAL A 739 15.43 -2.98 -0.01
CA VAL A 739 14.11 -2.56 0.47
C VAL A 739 13.02 -3.27 -0.33
N VAL A 740 13.06 -3.18 -1.66
CA VAL A 740 12.07 -3.82 -2.54
C VAL A 740 11.98 -5.32 -2.30
N SER A 741 13.10 -5.99 -2.03
CA SER A 741 13.13 -7.42 -1.69
C SER A 741 12.53 -7.74 -0.32
N SER A 742 12.40 -6.76 0.57
CA SER A 742 11.79 -6.92 1.89
C SER A 742 10.30 -6.56 1.94
N LEU A 743 9.78 -5.93 0.88
CA LEU A 743 8.36 -5.57 0.77
C LEU A 743 7.48 -6.81 0.67
N THR A 744 6.30 -6.75 1.27
CA THR A 744 5.22 -7.71 1.07
C THR A 744 4.68 -7.63 -0.37
N GLN A 745 3.96 -8.65 -0.85
CA GLN A 745 3.33 -8.60 -2.18
C GLN A 745 2.32 -7.45 -2.29
N GLU A 746 1.65 -7.06 -1.21
CA GLU A 746 0.78 -5.89 -1.18
C GLU A 746 1.55 -4.59 -1.38
N GLU A 747 2.66 -4.40 -0.64
CA GLU A 747 3.51 -3.23 -0.81
C GLU A 747 4.19 -3.18 -2.18
N LEU A 748 4.58 -4.34 -2.75
CA LEU A 748 5.07 -4.43 -4.12
C LEU A 748 3.99 -4.02 -5.14
N ALA A 749 2.76 -4.47 -4.94
CA ALA A 749 1.64 -4.09 -5.79
C ALA A 749 1.36 -2.58 -5.72
N ARG A 750 1.43 -1.99 -4.53
CA ARG A 750 1.31 -0.53 -4.35
C ARG A 750 2.47 0.24 -4.96
N LEU A 751 3.70 -0.26 -4.85
CA LEU A 751 4.85 0.32 -5.53
C LEU A 751 4.64 0.32 -7.05
N LEU A 752 4.10 -0.78 -7.60
CA LEU A 752 3.79 -0.88 -9.01
C LEU A 752 2.65 0.08 -9.41
N GLN A 753 1.60 0.22 -8.58
CA GLN A 753 0.55 1.21 -8.79
C GLN A 753 1.11 2.64 -8.81
N PHE A 754 1.93 2.98 -7.80
CA PHE A 754 2.56 4.28 -7.65
C PHE A 754 3.42 4.67 -8.87
N THR A 755 4.09 3.68 -9.49
CA THR A 755 5.08 3.94 -10.55
C THR A 755 4.58 3.67 -11.96
N THR A 756 3.54 2.84 -12.14
CA THR A 756 3.02 2.42 -13.46
C THR A 756 1.52 2.64 -13.65
N GLY A 757 0.83 3.06 -12.58
CA GLY A 757 -0.61 3.28 -12.60
C GLY A 757 -1.47 2.03 -12.49
N SER A 758 -0.91 0.81 -12.29
CA SER A 758 -1.65 -0.46 -12.08
C SER A 758 -0.91 -1.39 -11.12
N SER A 759 -1.65 -2.21 -10.37
CA SER A 759 -1.08 -3.28 -9.53
C SER A 759 -0.68 -4.53 -10.32
N GLN A 760 -1.04 -4.59 -11.61
CA GLN A 760 -0.74 -5.72 -12.48
C GLN A 760 0.22 -5.33 -13.61
N LEU A 761 1.17 -6.22 -13.86
CA LEU A 761 2.05 -6.14 -15.02
C LEU A 761 1.30 -6.53 -16.31
N PRO A 762 1.75 -6.04 -17.47
CA PRO A 762 1.34 -6.59 -18.76
C PRO A 762 1.66 -8.09 -18.84
N PRO A 763 1.02 -8.86 -19.75
CA PRO A 763 1.23 -10.31 -19.87
C PRO A 763 2.68 -10.76 -20.04
N GLY A 764 3.56 -9.92 -20.58
CA GLY A 764 5.00 -10.20 -20.74
C GLY A 764 5.88 -9.77 -19.57
N GLY A 765 5.31 -9.48 -18.39
CA GLY A 765 6.08 -9.06 -17.21
C GLY A 765 6.69 -7.65 -17.35
N PHE A 766 7.77 -7.38 -16.62
CA PHE A 766 8.43 -6.07 -16.68
C PHE A 766 9.07 -5.76 -18.04
N ALA A 767 9.47 -6.79 -18.79
CA ALA A 767 10.01 -6.64 -20.15
C ALA A 767 9.00 -6.02 -21.14
N ALA A 768 7.70 -6.18 -20.87
CA ALA A 768 6.62 -5.67 -21.71
C ALA A 768 6.15 -4.26 -21.34
N LEU A 769 6.76 -3.62 -20.33
CA LEU A 769 6.50 -2.21 -20.04
C LEU A 769 7.06 -1.32 -21.16
N CYS A 770 6.24 -0.38 -21.61
CA CYS A 770 6.57 0.55 -22.68
C CYS A 770 6.15 1.97 -22.26
N PRO A 771 7.10 2.84 -21.86
CA PRO A 771 8.56 2.62 -21.83
C PRO A 771 9.00 1.63 -20.74
N SER A 772 10.21 1.07 -20.82
CA SER A 772 10.76 0.22 -19.75
C SER A 772 10.81 0.97 -18.42
N PHE A 773 10.73 0.24 -17.31
CA PHE A 773 10.76 0.84 -15.98
C PHE A 773 12.07 1.61 -15.74
N GLN A 774 11.98 2.83 -15.24
CA GLN A 774 13.13 3.71 -15.04
C GLN A 774 13.22 4.20 -13.60
N ILE A 775 14.43 4.18 -13.05
CA ILE A 775 14.76 4.78 -11.76
C ILE A 775 15.67 5.97 -12.05
N ILE A 776 15.13 7.17 -11.92
CA ILE A 776 15.82 8.43 -12.19
C ILE A 776 16.37 8.98 -10.88
N ALA A 777 17.65 9.32 -10.87
CA ALA A 777 18.23 10.06 -9.75
C ALA A 777 17.65 11.48 -9.70
N ALA A 778 16.79 11.74 -8.71
CA ALA A 778 16.23 13.08 -8.51
C ALA A 778 17.34 14.04 -8.03
N PRO A 779 17.34 15.31 -8.46
CA PRO A 779 18.32 16.32 -8.04
C PRO A 779 18.00 16.88 -6.63
N THR A 780 17.53 16.01 -5.73
CA THR A 780 17.15 16.34 -4.35
C THR A 780 17.78 15.33 -3.39
N HIS A 781 17.85 15.71 -2.11
CA HIS A 781 18.44 14.91 -1.04
C HIS A 781 17.42 14.78 0.11
N SER A 782 17.26 13.57 0.63
CA SER A 782 16.37 13.27 1.76
C SER A 782 14.90 13.71 1.59
N THR A 783 14.41 13.86 0.34
CA THR A 783 12.99 14.13 0.04
C THR A 783 12.21 12.85 -0.20
N LEU A 784 10.88 12.93 -0.29
CA LEU A 784 10.04 11.81 -0.72
C LEU A 784 10.34 11.42 -2.19
N PRO A 785 10.33 10.12 -2.52
CA PRO A 785 10.30 9.67 -3.91
C PRO A 785 9.05 10.19 -4.62
N THR A 786 9.22 10.55 -5.88
CA THR A 786 8.11 10.92 -6.76
C THR A 786 8.03 9.96 -7.93
N ALA A 787 6.89 9.91 -8.62
CA ALA A 787 6.72 9.02 -9.76
C ALA A 787 6.02 9.74 -10.91
N HIS A 788 6.34 9.28 -12.12
CA HIS A 788 5.63 9.65 -13.34
C HIS A 788 5.14 8.38 -14.01
N THR A 789 3.88 8.03 -13.73
CA THR A 789 3.26 6.77 -14.18
C THR A 789 3.25 6.67 -15.71
N CYS A 790 3.01 7.79 -16.36
CA CYS A 790 3.19 8.08 -17.78
C CYS A 790 4.49 7.56 -18.44
N PHE A 791 5.55 7.36 -17.65
CA PHE A 791 6.86 6.94 -18.13
C PHE A 791 7.41 5.71 -17.38
N ASN A 792 6.59 5.07 -16.54
CA ASN A 792 7.05 4.01 -15.63
C ASN A 792 8.28 4.44 -14.82
N GLN A 793 8.29 5.70 -14.36
CA GLN A 793 9.44 6.35 -13.77
C GLN A 793 9.28 6.53 -12.26
N LEU A 794 10.29 6.09 -11.52
CA LEU A 794 10.49 6.44 -10.12
C LEU A 794 11.64 7.45 -10.02
N CYS A 795 11.34 8.66 -9.59
CA CYS A 795 12.32 9.70 -9.27
C CYS A 795 12.77 9.51 -7.83
N LEU A 796 13.96 8.92 -7.66
CA LEU A 796 14.52 8.56 -6.37
C LEU A 796 15.60 9.57 -5.95
N PRO A 797 15.42 10.30 -4.84
CA PRO A 797 16.43 11.18 -4.26
C PRO A 797 17.69 10.43 -3.82
N THR A 798 18.75 11.19 -3.55
CA THR A 798 19.91 10.65 -2.83
C THR A 798 19.59 10.58 -1.33
N TYR A 799 20.01 9.49 -0.70
CA TYR A 799 19.82 9.23 0.72
C TYR A 799 21.15 8.83 1.35
N ASP A 800 21.25 9.00 2.67
CA ASP A 800 22.49 8.75 3.41
C ASP A 800 22.52 7.38 4.09
N SER A 801 21.36 6.72 4.20
CA SER A 801 21.22 5.41 4.85
C SER A 801 20.18 4.51 4.19
N TYR A 802 20.27 3.20 4.49
CA TYR A 802 19.28 2.22 4.06
C TYR A 802 17.91 2.49 4.70
N GLU A 803 17.91 2.82 5.98
CA GLU A 803 16.73 3.09 6.82
C GLU A 803 15.94 4.27 6.26
N GLU A 804 16.65 5.30 5.79
CA GLU A 804 16.03 6.45 5.15
C GLU A 804 15.38 6.08 3.81
N VAL A 805 16.04 5.29 2.96
CA VAL A 805 15.42 4.77 1.72
C VAL A 805 14.17 3.97 2.04
N HIS A 806 14.24 3.08 3.05
CA HIS A 806 13.12 2.25 3.46
C HIS A 806 11.93 3.08 3.93
N ARG A 807 12.17 4.02 4.86
CA ARG A 807 11.15 4.91 5.40
C ARG A 807 10.50 5.75 4.30
N MET A 808 11.30 6.40 3.47
CA MET A 808 10.81 7.31 2.45
C MET A 808 10.07 6.58 1.33
N LEU A 809 10.53 5.39 0.93
CA LEU A 809 9.82 4.58 -0.05
C LEU A 809 8.50 4.04 0.50
N GLN A 810 8.47 3.54 1.74
CA GLN A 810 7.22 3.09 2.38
C GLN A 810 6.21 4.22 2.48
N LEU A 811 6.65 5.41 2.90
CA LEU A 811 5.80 6.59 3.00
C LEU A 811 5.22 6.98 1.63
N ALA A 812 6.06 7.01 0.58
CA ALA A 812 5.62 7.32 -0.77
C ALA A 812 4.58 6.33 -1.33
N ILE A 813 4.70 5.02 -1.04
CA ILE A 813 3.73 4.04 -1.54
C ILE A 813 2.49 3.91 -0.65
N SER A 814 2.54 4.36 0.60
CA SER A 814 1.38 4.40 1.49
C SER A 814 0.54 5.67 1.32
N GLU A 815 1.19 6.82 1.15
CA GLU A 815 0.53 8.14 1.08
C GLU A 815 0.50 8.73 -0.33
N GLY A 816 1.50 8.41 -1.17
CA GLY A 816 1.60 8.97 -2.52
C GLY A 816 0.54 8.47 -3.50
N CYS A 817 -0.22 7.42 -3.15
CA CYS A 817 -1.37 6.95 -3.92
C CYS A 817 -2.59 7.89 -3.82
N GLU A 818 -2.61 8.80 -2.83
CA GLU A 818 -3.67 9.82 -2.66
C GLU A 818 -3.40 11.09 -3.50
N GLY A 819 -2.26 11.14 -4.20
CA GLY A 819 -1.83 12.27 -5.01
C GLY A 819 -1.41 13.47 -4.15
N PHE A 820 -0.15 13.89 -4.27
CA PHE A 820 0.37 15.06 -3.52
C PHE A 820 -0.40 16.34 -3.88
N GLY A 821 -1.40 16.62 -3.05
CA GLY A 821 -2.23 17.81 -2.97
C GLY A 821 -3.21 17.74 -1.79
N MET A 822 -3.01 16.81 -0.85
CA MET A 822 -3.89 16.51 0.30
C MET A 822 -3.12 16.58 1.64
N PHE A 823 -2.03 17.34 1.70
CA PHE A 823 -1.34 17.72 2.95
C PHE A 823 -1.10 19.22 2.99
#